data_AF-A0A3S0ECA7-F1
#
_entry.id   AF-A0A3S0ECA7-F1
#
_cell.length_a   1.000
_cell.length_b   1.000
_cell.length_c   1.000
_cell.angle_alpha   90.00
_cell.angle_beta   90.00
_cell.angle_gamma   90.00
#
_symmetry.space_group_name_H-M   'P 1'
#
loop_
_entity.id
_entity.type
_entity.pdbx_description
1 polymer ?
#
loop_
_entity_poly.entity_id
_entity_poly.type
_entity_poly.pdbx_seq_one_letter_code
_entity_poly.pdbx_strand_id
1 'polypeptide(L)'
;MAFRERSPRYLDPTSSYTAPESTYTYEITEPPYGYHPLKRPYTLIPRAASAVVKPYFLDAQGQRLPEDAPPSQIAQAVYDIPIRPGLKWSPHPAFATDEQGHYRYHALKAGELGDRRSPFEFQHLGTREVVAEDFVYALKRHASPRVEAPVFAVFSEHVIGLADYKALLRRENDKLLAGLPETLADKPFLDLRRWPLAGAEAVNEHLLRIRLKGRYPQWQYWLATTFLSAIPWEVDAFYAQPGMAANSLGWNQWPVGSGPFMMTESVPDRRHVMSRNPHYRPDTYPCEGSPGDAEAGRLADCGKPLPFVDKIVAMQVKEELPIKEMFKQGYLDLPEMDRADWGVNLGVDRDDSDEVKAFFKDRGFQLPMAVDITNWYLGFNMLDPVLGRGDTPEQQKRNRALRQAISIAIDWEEGYGRIFRARGGDAAHGPIPPGVFGSREGQPGEYNPVTHRLVNGKPVRRPLEDAFRLMEQAGYPGGRDATTGKPLVLNYDFQRVVTPELKAENDWLVRQFAKLGIQLDVRATDFNQFQEKILKGKHQIFWWGWFADYPDAENFLFLLYGPNSKSQHEGENVANYANPEFDRLYRQLQSLEDGPEKAAVMARMNDIVREDAPWAWGFWSYSGLAFQRWVHNGKPGVVVRDRARYLRVDVQERARTVAEWNRPVWWPLLVLAAGGLAIGIVTRRAWRARETATALGGGR
;
A
#
# COMPACT_ATOMS: atom_id res chain seq x y z
N MET A 1 0.67 -16.50 7.83
CA MET A 1 1.53 -15.32 7.54
C MET A 1 2.04 -14.74 8.85
N ALA A 2 3.11 -13.97 8.80
CA ALA A 2 3.58 -13.15 9.91
C ALA A 2 3.12 -11.68 9.74
N PHE A 3 3.31 -10.88 10.79
CA PHE A 3 3.37 -9.43 10.74
C PHE A 3 4.50 -8.96 11.66
N ARG A 4 5.30 -7.99 11.20
CA ARG A 4 6.51 -7.55 11.92
C ARG A 4 6.27 -6.46 12.96
N GLU A 5 5.35 -5.56 12.64
CA GLU A 5 5.07 -4.39 13.46
C GLU A 5 4.13 -4.71 14.63
N ARG A 6 3.65 -3.66 15.29
CA ARG A 6 2.49 -3.75 16.17
C ARG A 6 1.24 -4.20 15.40
N SER A 7 0.22 -4.65 16.12
CA SER A 7 -1.11 -4.85 15.53
C SER A 7 -1.58 -3.58 14.80
N PRO A 8 -2.35 -3.73 13.71
CA PRO A 8 -2.90 -2.58 12.98
C PRO A 8 -3.62 -1.62 13.92
N ARG A 9 -3.38 -0.32 13.77
CA ARG A 9 -4.00 0.70 14.62
C ARG A 9 -5.47 0.87 14.27
N TYR A 10 -5.78 0.89 12.97
CA TYR A 10 -7.13 1.07 12.47
C TYR A 10 -7.58 -0.16 11.66
N LEU A 11 -8.64 -0.81 12.11
CA LEU A 11 -9.38 -1.80 11.30
C LEU A 11 -10.76 -1.28 10.86
N ASP A 12 -11.08 -0.04 11.25
CA ASP A 12 -12.20 0.72 10.74
C ASP A 12 -11.94 1.14 9.27
N PRO A 13 -12.82 0.80 8.31
CA PRO A 13 -12.66 1.18 6.90
C PRO A 13 -12.59 2.70 6.64
N THR A 14 -13.16 3.53 7.51
CA THR A 14 -13.11 4.99 7.41
C THR A 14 -11.72 5.54 7.79
N SER A 15 -11.03 4.88 8.72
CA SER A 15 -9.75 5.33 9.29
C SER A 15 -8.53 4.60 8.75
N SER A 16 -8.70 3.34 8.32
CA SER A 16 -7.63 2.48 7.78
C SER A 16 -7.07 3.05 6.48
N TYR A 17 -5.77 3.37 6.46
CA TYR A 17 -5.09 3.88 5.27
C TYR A 17 -3.78 3.15 4.95
N THR A 18 -3.18 2.47 5.92
CA THR A 18 -1.85 1.88 5.76
C THR A 18 -1.89 0.47 5.17
N ALA A 19 -0.78 0.02 4.57
CA ALA A 19 -0.68 -1.31 3.98
C ALA A 19 -0.93 -2.46 5.00
N PRO A 20 -0.38 -2.41 6.24
CA PRO A 20 -0.68 -3.44 7.25
C PRO A 20 -2.16 -3.51 7.63
N GLU A 21 -2.88 -2.39 7.64
CA GLU A 21 -4.33 -2.33 7.91
C GLU A 21 -5.12 -2.92 6.73
N SER A 22 -4.70 -2.61 5.49
CA SER A 22 -5.36 -3.07 4.26
C SER A 22 -5.41 -4.60 4.12
N THR A 23 -4.43 -5.31 4.70
CA THR A 23 -4.38 -6.79 4.81
C THR A 23 -5.63 -7.38 5.44
N TYR A 24 -6.29 -6.63 6.32
CA TYR A 24 -7.47 -7.07 7.05
C TYR A 24 -8.73 -6.42 6.47
N THR A 25 -8.73 -5.11 6.24
CA THR A 25 -9.94 -4.38 5.87
C THR A 25 -10.48 -4.80 4.50
N TYR A 26 -9.63 -5.10 3.52
CA TYR A 26 -10.05 -5.59 2.20
C TYR A 26 -10.55 -7.04 2.20
N GLU A 27 -10.19 -7.83 3.21
CA GLU A 27 -10.66 -9.22 3.38
C GLU A 27 -11.98 -9.29 4.16
N ILE A 28 -12.25 -8.28 4.99
CA ILE A 28 -13.41 -8.22 5.88
C ILE A 28 -14.55 -7.40 5.26
N THR A 29 -14.24 -6.32 4.56
CA THR A 29 -15.23 -5.41 3.96
C THR A 29 -15.24 -5.49 2.45
N GLU A 30 -16.39 -5.22 1.82
CA GLU A 30 -16.51 -5.15 0.37
C GLU A 30 -16.86 -3.72 -0.09
N PRO A 31 -15.93 -3.02 -0.76
CA PRO A 31 -16.27 -1.80 -1.47
C PRO A 31 -17.18 -2.09 -2.67
N PRO A 32 -17.80 -1.05 -3.28
CA PRO A 32 -18.65 -1.22 -4.46
C PRO A 32 -17.92 -1.94 -5.60
N TYR A 33 -16.68 -1.55 -5.88
CA TYR A 33 -15.82 -2.12 -6.92
C TYR A 33 -14.57 -2.77 -6.32
N GLY A 34 -13.78 -3.40 -7.17
CA GLY A 34 -12.44 -3.89 -6.85
C GLY A 34 -11.66 -4.10 -8.14
N TYR A 35 -10.45 -4.64 -8.04
CA TYR A 35 -9.63 -4.91 -9.22
C TYR A 35 -9.65 -6.38 -9.59
N HIS A 36 -9.65 -6.65 -10.90
CA HIS A 36 -9.47 -8.01 -11.41
C HIS A 36 -8.10 -8.53 -10.95
N PRO A 37 -8.01 -9.68 -10.25
CA PRO A 37 -6.76 -10.10 -9.61
C PRO A 37 -5.66 -10.40 -10.64
N LEU A 38 -6.06 -10.91 -11.81
CA LEU A 38 -5.13 -11.35 -12.87
C LEU A 38 -4.88 -10.36 -14.01
N LYS A 39 -5.75 -9.39 -14.31
CA LYS A 39 -5.60 -8.55 -15.51
C LYS A 39 -4.65 -7.37 -15.27
N ARG A 40 -3.85 -7.06 -16.28
CA ARG A 40 -2.94 -5.90 -16.41
C ARG A 40 -3.09 -5.34 -17.83
N PRO A 41 -3.28 -4.02 -18.04
CA PRO A 41 -3.50 -2.97 -17.03
C PRO A 41 -4.67 -3.31 -16.09
N TYR A 42 -4.62 -2.77 -14.86
CA TYR A 42 -5.62 -3.11 -13.85
C TYR A 42 -7.02 -2.74 -14.34
N THR A 43 -7.96 -3.69 -14.20
CA THR A 43 -9.35 -3.51 -14.64
C THR A 43 -10.27 -3.53 -13.44
N LEU A 44 -11.16 -2.54 -13.33
CA LEU A 44 -12.20 -2.53 -12.31
C LEU A 44 -13.23 -3.65 -12.57
N ILE A 45 -13.68 -4.28 -11.49
CA ILE A 45 -14.74 -5.30 -11.51
C ILE A 45 -15.76 -5.00 -10.41
N PRO A 46 -17.03 -5.39 -10.59
CA PRO A 46 -18.06 -5.20 -9.58
C PRO A 46 -17.79 -6.09 -8.35
N ARG A 47 -17.99 -5.54 -7.15
CA ARG A 47 -17.88 -6.25 -5.86
C ARG A 47 -19.20 -6.21 -5.12
N ALA A 48 -19.38 -5.29 -4.18
CA ALA A 48 -20.69 -5.08 -3.56
C ALA A 48 -21.70 -4.48 -4.56
N ALA A 49 -21.22 -3.74 -5.56
CA ALA A 49 -22.05 -3.36 -6.70
C ALA A 49 -22.28 -4.55 -7.65
N SER A 50 -23.38 -4.55 -8.38
CA SER A 50 -23.69 -5.57 -9.40
C SER A 50 -23.02 -5.26 -10.75
N ALA A 51 -22.64 -4.00 -11.00
CA ALA A 51 -21.93 -3.55 -12.19
C ALA A 51 -20.98 -2.39 -11.88
N VAL A 52 -19.93 -2.22 -12.69
CA VAL A 52 -19.12 -0.98 -12.72
C VAL A 52 -19.87 0.02 -13.61
N VAL A 53 -20.39 1.08 -13.01
CA VAL A 53 -21.19 2.08 -13.73
C VAL A 53 -20.36 3.28 -14.17
N LYS A 54 -20.71 3.86 -15.31
CA LYS A 54 -20.27 5.21 -15.70
C LYS A 54 -21.21 6.25 -15.09
N PRO A 55 -20.70 7.43 -14.71
CA PRO A 55 -21.57 8.51 -14.28
C PRO A 55 -22.36 9.09 -15.45
N TYR A 56 -23.44 9.78 -15.15
CA TYR A 56 -24.06 10.73 -16.08
C TYR A 56 -23.89 12.16 -15.59
N PHE A 57 -24.02 13.11 -16.50
CA PHE A 57 -23.69 14.50 -16.22
C PHE A 57 -24.93 15.38 -16.21
N LEU A 58 -24.94 16.36 -15.29
CA LEU A 58 -25.97 17.37 -15.16
C LEU A 58 -25.37 18.78 -15.26
N ASP A 59 -26.10 19.70 -15.88
CA ASP A 59 -25.78 21.13 -15.87
C ASP A 59 -26.17 21.82 -14.55
N ALA A 60 -25.97 23.13 -14.47
CA ALA A 60 -26.29 23.92 -13.28
C ALA A 60 -27.80 23.99 -12.97
N GLN A 61 -28.65 23.70 -13.97
CA GLN A 61 -30.10 23.67 -13.87
C GLN A 61 -30.62 22.24 -13.56
N GLY A 62 -29.73 21.25 -13.50
CA GLY A 62 -30.07 19.85 -13.26
C GLY A 62 -30.54 19.09 -14.51
N GLN A 63 -30.34 19.64 -15.71
CA GLN A 63 -30.67 18.95 -16.96
C GLN A 63 -29.55 18.01 -17.38
N ARG A 64 -29.94 16.88 -17.99
CA ARG A 64 -28.99 15.84 -18.43
C ARG A 64 -28.19 16.32 -19.63
N LEU A 65 -26.87 16.16 -19.54
CA LEU A 65 -25.92 16.48 -20.61
C LEU A 65 -25.51 15.20 -21.38
N PRO A 66 -25.08 15.34 -22.65
CA PRO A 66 -24.38 14.28 -23.38
C PRO A 66 -23.11 13.79 -22.65
N GLU A 67 -22.67 12.56 -22.93
CA GLU A 67 -21.46 11.98 -22.30
C GLU A 67 -20.17 12.72 -22.67
N ASP A 68 -20.14 13.31 -23.86
CA ASP A 68 -19.03 14.10 -24.41
C ASP A 68 -19.15 15.61 -24.12
N ALA A 69 -20.06 16.00 -23.23
CA ALA A 69 -20.25 17.40 -22.86
C ALA A 69 -18.93 18.03 -22.35
N PRO A 70 -18.62 19.29 -22.76
CA PRO A 70 -17.43 19.98 -22.27
C PRO A 70 -17.41 20.06 -20.74
N PRO A 71 -16.27 19.82 -20.08
CA PRO A 71 -16.17 19.87 -18.61
C PRO A 71 -16.68 21.18 -17.99
N SER A 72 -16.59 22.30 -18.71
CA SER A 72 -17.09 23.61 -18.25
C SER A 72 -18.63 23.71 -18.17
N GLN A 73 -19.36 22.82 -18.83
CA GLN A 73 -20.83 22.76 -18.78
C GLN A 73 -21.34 21.80 -17.71
N ILE A 74 -20.50 20.85 -17.26
CA ILE A 74 -20.85 19.83 -16.28
C ILE A 74 -20.79 20.45 -14.89
N ALA A 75 -21.96 20.71 -14.29
CA ALA A 75 -22.03 21.12 -12.90
C ALA A 75 -21.91 19.93 -11.95
N GLN A 76 -22.40 18.75 -12.37
CA GLN A 76 -22.41 17.56 -11.53
C GLN A 76 -22.18 16.28 -12.33
N ALA A 77 -21.42 15.35 -11.74
CA ALA A 77 -21.38 13.95 -12.14
C ALA A 77 -22.18 13.11 -11.15
N VAL A 78 -23.05 12.24 -11.65
CA VAL A 78 -23.94 11.41 -10.85
C VAL A 78 -23.67 9.94 -11.12
N TYR A 79 -23.32 9.20 -10.08
CA TYR A 79 -23.11 7.76 -10.09
C TYR A 79 -24.32 7.07 -9.47
N ASP A 80 -25.06 6.34 -10.29
CA ASP A 80 -26.16 5.45 -9.86
C ASP A 80 -25.63 4.02 -9.80
N ILE A 81 -25.21 3.62 -8.60
CA ILE A 81 -24.48 2.37 -8.35
C ILE A 81 -25.47 1.31 -7.87
N PRO A 82 -25.76 0.28 -8.67
CA PRO A 82 -26.64 -0.80 -8.25
C PRO A 82 -25.90 -1.71 -7.26
N ILE A 83 -26.41 -1.79 -6.03
CA ILE A 83 -25.89 -2.68 -4.98
C ILE A 83 -26.47 -4.08 -5.19
N ARG A 84 -25.65 -5.12 -4.98
CA ARG A 84 -26.12 -6.50 -5.14
C ARG A 84 -27.16 -6.82 -4.06
N PRO A 85 -28.31 -7.40 -4.44
CA PRO A 85 -29.24 -7.95 -3.46
C PRO A 85 -28.64 -9.21 -2.82
N GLY A 86 -29.06 -9.48 -1.58
CA GLY A 86 -28.67 -10.67 -0.81
C GLY A 86 -27.26 -10.63 -0.22
N LEU A 87 -26.52 -9.51 -0.34
CA LEU A 87 -25.30 -9.29 0.44
C LEU A 87 -25.64 -9.32 1.92
N LYS A 88 -24.85 -10.00 2.75
CA LYS A 88 -25.12 -10.12 4.18
C LYS A 88 -23.90 -9.77 5.01
N TRP A 89 -24.14 -9.14 6.15
CA TRP A 89 -23.09 -8.91 7.14
C TRP A 89 -22.55 -10.22 7.72
N SER A 90 -21.32 -10.19 8.19
CA SER A 90 -20.81 -11.24 9.07
C SER A 90 -21.62 -11.30 10.36
N PRO A 91 -21.77 -12.51 10.98
CA PRO A 91 -22.47 -12.67 12.24
C PRO A 91 -21.95 -11.73 13.33
N HIS A 92 -22.84 -10.95 13.95
CA HIS A 92 -22.47 -9.99 14.99
C HIS A 92 -23.62 -9.76 15.99
N PRO A 93 -23.36 -9.51 17.30
CA PRO A 93 -24.40 -9.21 18.28
C PRO A 93 -25.21 -7.95 17.95
N ALA A 94 -24.62 -6.97 17.26
CA ALA A 94 -25.33 -5.75 16.85
C ALA A 94 -26.57 -6.02 15.98
N PHE A 95 -26.64 -7.17 15.32
CA PHE A 95 -27.78 -7.57 14.48
C PHE A 95 -28.70 -8.60 15.16
N ALA A 96 -28.40 -9.01 16.39
CA ALA A 96 -29.19 -10.02 17.08
C ALA A 96 -30.52 -9.44 17.54
N THR A 97 -31.62 -10.02 17.05
CA THR A 97 -32.98 -9.63 17.41
C THR A 97 -33.69 -10.71 18.23
N ASP A 98 -34.70 -10.31 18.99
CA ASP A 98 -35.65 -11.24 19.61
C ASP A 98 -36.77 -11.66 18.65
N GLU A 99 -37.69 -12.50 19.13
CA GLU A 99 -38.83 -13.00 18.33
C GLU A 99 -39.77 -11.88 17.87
N GLN A 100 -39.70 -10.70 18.49
CA GLN A 100 -40.51 -9.52 18.18
C GLN A 100 -39.77 -8.56 17.24
N GLY A 101 -38.52 -8.86 16.88
CA GLY A 101 -37.68 -8.03 16.01
C GLY A 101 -36.92 -6.91 16.75
N HIS A 102 -36.95 -6.85 18.08
CA HIS A 102 -36.19 -5.86 18.84
C HIS A 102 -34.72 -6.27 18.97
N TYR A 103 -33.81 -5.30 18.88
CA TYR A 103 -32.39 -5.56 19.09
C TYR A 103 -32.10 -5.97 20.54
N ARG A 104 -31.45 -7.12 20.71
CA ARG A 104 -31.15 -7.69 22.03
C ARG A 104 -30.10 -6.89 22.80
N TYR A 105 -29.17 -6.25 22.10
CA TYR A 105 -27.97 -5.67 22.70
C TYR A 105 -27.74 -4.19 22.33
N HIS A 106 -28.79 -3.42 22.04
CA HIS A 106 -28.68 -1.97 21.76
C HIS A 106 -28.99 -1.09 22.98
N ALA A 107 -29.40 -1.69 24.10
CA ALA A 107 -29.78 -1.00 25.33
C ALA A 107 -29.14 -1.65 26.57
N LEU A 108 -27.87 -2.04 26.47
CA LEU A 108 -27.11 -2.64 27.57
C LEU A 108 -26.99 -1.67 28.73
N LYS A 109 -27.37 -2.12 29.93
CA LYS A 109 -27.19 -1.37 31.18
C LYS A 109 -25.77 -1.56 31.71
N ALA A 110 -25.35 -0.65 32.58
CA ALA A 110 -24.07 -0.74 33.27
C ALA A 110 -23.94 -2.12 33.98
N GLY A 111 -22.86 -2.84 33.69
CA GLY A 111 -22.61 -4.18 34.22
C GLY A 111 -23.13 -5.35 33.36
N GLU A 112 -24.09 -5.14 32.45
CA GLU A 112 -24.63 -6.23 31.60
C GLU A 112 -23.62 -6.73 30.55
N LEU A 113 -22.69 -5.85 30.13
CA LEU A 113 -21.58 -6.22 29.27
C LEU A 113 -20.64 -7.24 29.94
N GLY A 114 -20.49 -7.13 31.27
CA GLY A 114 -19.61 -7.97 32.08
C GLY A 114 -18.16 -7.94 31.60
N ASP A 115 -17.52 -9.11 31.64
CA ASP A 115 -16.13 -9.29 31.22
C ASP A 115 -15.96 -9.67 29.75
N ARG A 116 -17.01 -9.57 28.93
CA ARG A 116 -16.92 -9.94 27.51
C ARG A 116 -15.91 -9.04 26.79
N ARG A 117 -14.95 -9.64 26.10
CA ARG A 117 -13.90 -9.00 25.29
C ARG A 117 -14.03 -9.31 23.80
N SER A 118 -14.97 -10.19 23.42
CA SER A 118 -15.22 -10.55 22.03
C SER A 118 -16.72 -10.51 21.68
N PRO A 119 -17.10 -10.07 20.46
CA PRO A 119 -18.46 -10.18 19.97
C PRO A 119 -18.98 -11.63 19.94
N PHE A 120 -18.10 -12.62 19.86
CA PHE A 120 -18.46 -14.05 19.83
C PHE A 120 -18.73 -14.65 21.22
N GLU A 121 -18.55 -13.88 22.31
CA GLU A 121 -18.93 -14.27 23.67
C GLU A 121 -20.40 -13.91 24.00
N PHE A 122 -21.09 -13.23 23.08
CA PHE A 122 -22.52 -12.98 23.18
C PHE A 122 -23.31 -14.23 22.77
N GLN A 123 -24.39 -14.53 23.51
CA GLN A 123 -25.18 -15.75 23.32
C GLN A 123 -25.88 -15.80 21.94
N HIS A 124 -26.23 -14.64 21.39
CA HIS A 124 -26.97 -14.52 20.15
C HIS A 124 -26.19 -13.63 19.19
N LEU A 125 -26.02 -14.12 17.96
CA LEU A 125 -25.48 -13.35 16.84
C LEU A 125 -26.57 -13.25 15.78
N GLY A 126 -26.58 -12.15 15.04
CA GLY A 126 -27.50 -11.97 13.92
C GLY A 126 -26.77 -11.54 12.66
N THR A 127 -27.55 -11.40 11.59
CA THR A 127 -27.15 -10.78 10.34
C THR A 127 -28.36 -10.12 9.71
N ARG A 128 -28.15 -9.11 8.87
CA ARG A 128 -29.14 -8.59 7.94
C ARG A 128 -28.52 -8.38 6.56
N GLU A 129 -29.36 -8.02 5.59
CA GLU A 129 -28.91 -7.63 4.27
C GLU A 129 -28.16 -6.28 4.32
N VAL A 130 -27.13 -6.15 3.48
CA VAL A 130 -26.45 -4.88 3.20
C VAL A 130 -27.26 -4.11 2.17
N VAL A 131 -27.61 -2.86 2.49
CA VAL A 131 -28.45 -2.00 1.64
C VAL A 131 -27.74 -0.70 1.28
N ALA A 132 -28.24 0.03 0.28
CA ALA A 132 -27.66 1.28 -0.19
C ALA A 132 -27.49 2.32 0.93
N GLU A 133 -28.38 2.37 1.92
CA GLU A 133 -28.25 3.30 3.05
C GLU A 133 -27.01 3.01 3.90
N ASP A 134 -26.48 1.78 3.93
CA ASP A 134 -25.23 1.46 4.64
C ASP A 134 -24.01 2.12 3.99
N PHE A 135 -24.04 2.30 2.66
CA PHE A 135 -23.01 3.04 1.92
C PHE A 135 -23.17 4.55 2.10
N VAL A 136 -24.41 5.05 2.12
CA VAL A 136 -24.69 6.45 2.46
C VAL A 136 -24.20 6.77 3.88
N TYR A 137 -24.46 5.89 4.84
CA TYR A 137 -24.00 6.01 6.21
C TYR A 137 -22.46 6.02 6.28
N ALA A 138 -21.78 5.13 5.57
CA ALA A 138 -20.31 5.11 5.49
C ALA A 138 -19.74 6.44 4.96
N LEU A 139 -20.33 7.00 3.90
CA LEU A 139 -19.89 8.28 3.35
C LEU A 139 -20.17 9.46 4.30
N LYS A 140 -21.31 9.47 4.99
CA LYS A 140 -21.61 10.42 6.08
C LYS A 140 -20.57 10.33 7.20
N ARG A 141 -20.08 9.12 7.51
CA ARG A 141 -19.13 8.85 8.60
C ARG A 141 -17.78 9.53 8.42
N HIS A 142 -17.37 9.80 7.18
CA HIS A 142 -16.13 10.54 6.89
C HIS A 142 -16.14 11.98 7.44
N ALA A 143 -17.33 12.56 7.62
CA ALA A 143 -17.51 13.88 8.19
C ALA A 143 -17.65 13.87 9.72
N SER A 144 -17.67 12.69 10.35
CA SER A 144 -17.84 12.56 11.80
C SER A 144 -16.65 13.16 12.56
N PRO A 145 -16.87 13.98 13.59
CA PRO A 145 -15.78 14.48 14.44
C PRO A 145 -15.21 13.41 15.37
N ARG A 146 -15.76 12.19 15.36
CA ARG A 146 -15.39 11.09 16.25
C ARG A 146 -14.51 10.03 15.61
N VAL A 147 -14.36 10.09 14.29
CA VAL A 147 -13.65 9.08 13.49
C VAL A 147 -12.57 9.81 12.69
N GLU A 148 -11.36 9.28 12.69
CA GLU A 148 -10.30 9.79 11.83
C GLU A 148 -10.61 9.40 10.38
N ALA A 149 -10.60 10.35 9.46
CA ALA A 149 -10.91 10.14 8.05
C ALA A 149 -9.81 10.75 7.18
N PRO A 150 -8.73 10.01 6.87
CA PRO A 150 -7.57 10.52 6.16
C PRO A 150 -7.90 11.13 4.78
N VAL A 151 -8.94 10.60 4.11
CA VAL A 151 -9.35 11.04 2.76
C VAL A 151 -10.44 12.12 2.77
N PHE A 152 -10.82 12.64 3.95
CA PHE A 152 -11.91 13.61 4.06
C PHE A 152 -11.69 14.86 3.19
N ALA A 153 -10.46 15.39 3.16
CA ALA A 153 -10.16 16.60 2.39
C ALA A 153 -10.56 16.43 0.91
N VAL A 154 -10.04 15.37 0.27
CA VAL A 154 -10.36 15.00 -1.13
C VAL A 154 -11.85 14.77 -1.32
N PHE A 155 -12.49 13.98 -0.44
CA PHE A 155 -13.92 13.69 -0.58
C PHE A 155 -14.77 14.96 -0.42
N SER A 156 -14.39 15.87 0.47
CA SER A 156 -15.15 17.09 0.76
C SER A 156 -15.09 18.13 -0.37
N GLU A 157 -14.01 18.10 -1.16
CA GLU A 157 -13.88 18.92 -2.36
C GLU A 157 -14.88 18.48 -3.43
N HIS A 158 -15.01 17.16 -3.65
CA HIS A 158 -15.81 16.60 -4.74
C HIS A 158 -17.25 16.25 -4.38
N VAL A 159 -17.51 15.61 -3.23
CA VAL A 159 -18.86 15.16 -2.85
C VAL A 159 -19.71 16.38 -2.44
N ILE A 160 -20.86 16.54 -3.08
CA ILE A 160 -21.73 17.69 -2.84
C ILE A 160 -22.19 17.73 -1.38
N GLY A 161 -21.95 18.85 -0.70
CA GLY A 161 -22.41 19.09 0.68
C GLY A 161 -21.64 18.37 1.80
N LEU A 162 -20.60 17.58 1.50
CA LEU A 162 -19.87 16.83 2.55
C LEU A 162 -19.11 17.75 3.53
N ALA A 163 -18.55 18.85 3.05
CA ALA A 163 -17.91 19.87 3.89
C ALA A 163 -18.90 20.51 4.88
N ASP A 164 -20.08 20.90 4.39
CA ASP A 164 -21.15 21.49 5.22
C ASP A 164 -21.69 20.47 6.23
N TYR A 165 -21.76 19.20 5.83
CA TYR A 165 -22.17 18.10 6.68
C TYR A 165 -21.22 17.90 7.86
N LYS A 166 -19.89 18.05 7.69
CA LYS A 166 -18.92 18.04 8.80
C LYS A 166 -19.19 19.17 9.80
N ALA A 167 -19.48 20.37 9.32
CA ALA A 167 -19.80 21.50 10.18
C ALA A 167 -21.11 21.23 10.97
N LEU A 168 -22.11 20.61 10.35
CA LEU A 168 -23.33 20.16 11.01
C LEU A 168 -23.04 19.13 12.10
N LEU A 169 -22.33 18.04 11.76
CA LEU A 169 -22.04 16.98 12.72
C LEU A 169 -21.21 17.45 13.91
N ARG A 170 -20.30 18.41 13.71
CA ARG A 170 -19.56 19.03 14.83
C ARG A 170 -20.51 19.69 15.82
N ARG A 171 -21.43 20.53 15.34
CA ARG A 171 -22.42 21.20 16.22
C ARG A 171 -23.31 20.21 16.96
N GLU A 172 -23.78 19.17 16.26
CA GLU A 172 -24.66 18.16 16.86
C GLU A 172 -23.92 17.24 17.84
N ASN A 173 -22.65 16.93 17.56
CA ASN A 173 -21.78 16.24 18.50
C ASN A 173 -21.56 17.06 19.77
N ASP A 174 -21.27 18.36 19.64
CA ASP A 174 -21.00 19.23 20.79
C ASP A 174 -22.24 19.36 21.69
N LYS A 175 -23.44 19.42 21.10
CA LYS A 175 -24.71 19.34 21.85
C LYS A 175 -24.85 18.01 22.59
N LEU A 176 -24.51 16.90 21.94
CA LEU A 176 -24.65 15.56 22.52
C LEU A 176 -23.64 15.31 23.66
N LEU A 177 -22.50 15.99 23.63
CA LEU A 177 -21.48 15.93 24.69
C LEU A 177 -21.66 16.98 25.78
N ALA A 178 -22.61 17.92 25.62
CA ALA A 178 -22.83 18.98 26.59
C ALA A 178 -23.17 18.40 27.97
N GLY A 179 -22.38 18.78 28.98
CA GLY A 179 -22.55 18.30 30.36
C GLY A 179 -21.95 16.92 30.64
N LEU A 180 -21.31 16.27 29.66
CA LEU A 180 -20.58 15.02 29.86
C LEU A 180 -19.09 15.28 30.11
N PRO A 181 -18.39 14.39 30.84
CA PRO A 181 -16.94 14.50 31.02
C PRO A 181 -16.19 14.41 29.68
N GLU A 182 -15.19 15.27 29.47
CA GLU A 182 -14.34 15.22 28.26
C GLU A 182 -13.59 13.88 28.14
N THR A 183 -13.26 13.27 29.27
CA THR A 183 -12.56 11.97 29.36
C THR A 183 -13.48 10.77 29.20
N LEU A 184 -14.77 10.96 28.88
CA LEU A 184 -15.71 9.87 28.68
C LEU A 184 -15.26 9.02 27.48
N ALA A 185 -14.88 7.77 27.74
CA ALA A 185 -14.39 6.85 26.72
C ALA A 185 -15.51 6.44 25.75
N ASP A 186 -16.63 5.94 26.29
CA ASP A 186 -17.80 5.55 25.51
C ASP A 186 -18.74 6.75 25.33
N LYS A 187 -18.57 7.49 24.24
CA LYS A 187 -19.41 8.65 23.92
C LYS A 187 -20.80 8.21 23.43
N PRO A 188 -21.90 8.87 23.82
CA PRO A 188 -23.26 8.48 23.40
C PRO A 188 -23.39 8.44 21.88
N PHE A 189 -24.08 7.45 21.31
CA PHE A 189 -24.20 7.26 19.86
C PHE A 189 -24.61 8.53 19.10
N LEU A 190 -23.77 8.95 18.15
CA LEU A 190 -24.06 10.05 17.22
C LEU A 190 -24.71 9.47 15.96
N ASP A 191 -26.04 9.46 15.94
CA ASP A 191 -26.80 8.89 14.83
C ASP A 191 -26.79 9.79 13.58
N LEU A 192 -25.91 9.46 12.63
CA LEU A 192 -25.73 10.20 11.37
C LEU A 192 -26.96 10.13 10.45
N ARG A 193 -27.87 9.17 10.64
CA ARG A 193 -29.05 9.00 9.79
C ARG A 193 -30.05 10.15 9.95
N ARG A 194 -29.97 10.89 11.05
CA ARG A 194 -30.85 12.01 11.37
C ARG A 194 -30.76 13.17 10.38
N TRP A 195 -29.69 13.26 9.59
CA TRP A 195 -29.47 14.35 8.66
C TRP A 195 -29.09 13.82 7.27
N PRO A 196 -29.73 14.32 6.19
CA PRO A 196 -29.39 13.94 4.83
C PRO A 196 -28.05 14.55 4.40
N LEU A 197 -27.35 13.86 3.50
CA LEU A 197 -26.16 14.37 2.82
C LEU A 197 -26.54 14.69 1.37
N ALA A 198 -26.35 15.93 0.92
CA ALA A 198 -26.81 16.37 -0.41
C ALA A 198 -26.19 15.56 -1.56
N GLY A 199 -24.95 15.10 -1.39
CA GLY A 199 -24.19 14.34 -2.38
C GLY A 199 -24.35 12.83 -2.32
N ALA A 200 -25.19 12.29 -1.43
CA ALA A 200 -25.37 10.84 -1.31
C ALA A 200 -26.78 10.46 -0.83
N GLU A 201 -27.44 9.57 -1.55
CA GLU A 201 -28.76 9.05 -1.20
C GLU A 201 -28.92 7.58 -1.56
N ALA A 202 -29.73 6.86 -0.78
CA ALA A 202 -30.24 5.55 -1.13
C ALA A 202 -31.56 5.77 -1.89
N VAL A 203 -31.52 5.70 -3.22
CA VAL A 203 -32.71 5.89 -4.08
C VAL A 203 -33.75 4.79 -3.79
N ASN A 204 -33.26 3.59 -3.49
CA ASN A 204 -33.99 2.46 -2.91
C ASN A 204 -32.99 1.54 -2.19
N GLU A 205 -33.44 0.37 -1.70
CA GLU A 205 -32.59 -0.58 -0.96
C GLU A 205 -31.33 -1.03 -1.72
N HIS A 206 -31.36 -1.05 -3.06
CA HIS A 206 -30.28 -1.56 -3.90
C HIS A 206 -29.75 -0.55 -4.92
N LEU A 207 -30.03 0.73 -4.75
CA LEU A 207 -29.52 1.79 -5.62
C LEU A 207 -28.92 2.93 -4.81
N LEU A 208 -27.60 2.99 -4.79
CA LEU A 208 -26.82 4.06 -4.19
C LEU A 208 -26.58 5.15 -5.23
N ARG A 209 -26.99 6.39 -4.94
CA ARG A 209 -26.62 7.54 -5.75
C ARG A 209 -25.56 8.37 -5.05
N ILE A 210 -24.48 8.67 -5.75
CA ILE A 210 -23.45 9.64 -5.34
C ILE A 210 -23.38 10.78 -6.36
N ARG A 211 -23.39 12.02 -5.88
CA ARG A 211 -23.30 13.24 -6.70
C ARG A 211 -22.04 14.01 -6.36
N LEU A 212 -21.25 14.28 -7.39
CA LEU A 212 -19.99 15.01 -7.33
C LEU A 212 -20.12 16.37 -7.99
N LYS A 213 -19.32 17.34 -7.53
CA LYS A 213 -19.12 18.62 -8.19
C LYS A 213 -18.27 18.43 -9.45
N GLY A 214 -18.79 18.86 -10.59
CA GLY A 214 -18.10 18.78 -11.88
C GLY A 214 -17.80 17.33 -12.32
N ARG A 215 -16.84 17.20 -13.24
CA ARG A 215 -16.35 15.90 -13.74
C ARG A 215 -15.12 15.47 -12.94
N TYR A 216 -15.15 14.26 -12.38
CA TYR A 216 -14.03 13.63 -11.68
C TYR A 216 -13.97 12.13 -12.00
N PRO A 217 -13.34 11.74 -13.12
CA PRO A 217 -13.26 10.34 -13.58
C PRO A 217 -12.59 9.39 -12.59
N GLN A 218 -11.67 9.89 -11.75
CA GLN A 218 -10.92 9.10 -10.77
C GLN A 218 -11.81 8.58 -9.63
N TRP A 219 -13.03 9.10 -9.47
CA TRP A 219 -14.00 8.63 -8.47
C TRP A 219 -14.27 7.11 -8.56
N GLN A 220 -14.23 6.54 -9.77
CA GLN A 220 -14.39 5.09 -9.94
C GLN A 220 -13.30 4.28 -9.21
N TYR A 221 -12.11 4.82 -9.02
CA TYR A 221 -11.05 4.15 -8.28
C TYR A 221 -11.25 4.25 -6.77
N TRP A 222 -11.79 5.37 -6.28
CA TRP A 222 -12.21 5.49 -4.87
C TRP A 222 -13.30 4.47 -4.53
N LEU A 223 -14.20 4.17 -5.47
CA LEU A 223 -15.21 3.11 -5.33
C LEU A 223 -14.61 1.69 -5.22
N ALA A 224 -13.32 1.51 -5.48
CA ALA A 224 -12.58 0.27 -5.24
C ALA A 224 -11.78 0.27 -3.92
N THR A 225 -11.92 1.31 -3.10
CA THR A 225 -11.21 1.44 -1.81
C THR A 225 -12.13 1.18 -0.62
N THR A 226 -11.57 0.69 0.49
CA THR A 226 -12.33 0.38 1.70
C THR A 226 -13.03 1.60 2.30
N PHE A 227 -12.57 2.82 2.01
CA PHE A 227 -13.24 4.07 2.40
C PHE A 227 -14.70 4.15 1.95
N LEU A 228 -15.05 3.54 0.81
CA LEU A 228 -16.43 3.49 0.31
C LEU A 228 -17.12 2.15 0.57
N SER A 229 -16.58 1.29 1.44
CA SER A 229 -17.29 0.08 1.89
C SER A 229 -18.49 0.46 2.75
N ALA A 230 -19.54 -0.36 2.68
CA ALA A 230 -20.71 -0.19 3.54
C ALA A 230 -20.33 -0.25 5.03
N ILE A 231 -21.01 0.55 5.85
CA ILE A 231 -20.89 0.51 7.31
C ILE A 231 -22.29 0.38 7.93
N PRO A 232 -22.54 -0.66 8.76
CA PRO A 232 -23.81 -0.83 9.43
C PRO A 232 -23.89 0.10 10.65
N TRP A 233 -24.86 1.02 10.64
CA TRP A 233 -25.09 1.94 11.75
C TRP A 233 -25.33 1.23 13.09
N GLU A 234 -25.86 0.00 13.06
CA GLU A 234 -26.11 -0.83 14.24
C GLU A 234 -24.82 -1.14 14.99
N VAL A 235 -23.71 -1.32 14.27
CA VAL A 235 -22.42 -1.62 14.89
C VAL A 235 -21.83 -0.38 15.55
N ASP A 236 -21.98 0.80 14.95
CA ASP A 236 -21.61 2.07 15.61
C ASP A 236 -22.49 2.31 16.86
N ALA A 237 -23.79 2.04 16.78
CA ALA A 237 -24.69 2.15 17.93
C ALA A 237 -24.32 1.15 19.04
N PHE A 238 -24.00 -0.09 18.67
CA PHE A 238 -23.58 -1.13 19.59
C PHE A 238 -22.27 -0.77 20.31
N TYR A 239 -21.24 -0.34 19.57
CA TYR A 239 -19.94 0.02 20.15
C TYR A 239 -19.94 1.35 20.91
N ALA A 240 -20.96 2.19 20.73
CA ALA A 240 -21.12 3.42 21.52
C ALA A 240 -21.69 3.19 22.94
N GLN A 241 -22.01 1.94 23.30
CA GLN A 241 -22.60 1.61 24.61
C GLN A 241 -21.56 1.63 25.75
N PRO A 242 -21.99 1.87 27.00
CA PRO A 242 -21.08 1.90 28.14
C PRO A 242 -20.30 0.59 28.35
N GLY A 243 -18.99 0.71 28.58
CA GLY A 243 -18.08 -0.39 28.87
C GLY A 243 -17.40 -0.99 27.64
N MET A 244 -17.82 -0.63 26.42
CA MET A 244 -17.27 -1.18 25.18
C MET A 244 -15.77 -0.87 25.04
N ALA A 245 -15.36 0.40 25.23
CA ALA A 245 -13.95 0.80 25.16
C ALA A 245 -13.09 0.11 26.22
N ALA A 246 -13.55 0.02 27.46
CA ALA A 246 -12.83 -0.64 28.55
C ALA A 246 -12.62 -2.15 28.29
N ASN A 247 -13.52 -2.75 27.53
CA ASN A 247 -13.49 -4.15 27.12
C ASN A 247 -12.87 -4.38 25.74
N SER A 248 -12.25 -3.36 25.13
CA SER A 248 -11.65 -3.46 23.80
C SER A 248 -12.62 -3.95 22.71
N LEU A 249 -13.90 -3.62 22.85
CA LEU A 249 -14.95 -3.88 21.87
C LEU A 249 -15.14 -2.64 21.00
N GLY A 250 -14.62 -2.69 19.78
CA GLY A 250 -14.71 -1.59 18.83
C GLY A 250 -14.19 -1.98 17.46
N TRP A 251 -14.38 -1.08 16.49
CA TRP A 251 -14.00 -1.30 15.09
C TRP A 251 -12.55 -1.70 14.87
N ASN A 252 -11.63 -1.18 15.69
CA ASN A 252 -10.19 -1.42 15.53
C ASN A 252 -9.73 -2.79 16.03
N GLN A 253 -10.56 -3.49 16.80
CA GLN A 253 -10.30 -4.85 17.26
C GLN A 253 -11.20 -5.86 16.56
N TRP A 254 -12.45 -5.46 16.29
CA TRP A 254 -13.53 -6.30 15.80
C TRP A 254 -14.27 -5.61 14.65
N PRO A 255 -13.60 -5.46 13.48
CA PRO A 255 -14.25 -4.91 12.29
C PRO A 255 -15.37 -5.85 11.80
N VAL A 256 -16.44 -5.25 11.29
CA VAL A 256 -17.61 -5.97 10.76
C VAL A 256 -17.78 -5.61 9.28
N GLY A 257 -17.99 -6.63 8.45
CA GLY A 257 -18.14 -6.44 7.01
C GLY A 257 -18.89 -7.58 6.34
N SER A 258 -19.22 -7.39 5.06
CA SER A 258 -19.86 -8.40 4.20
C SER A 258 -18.86 -9.25 3.41
N GLY A 259 -17.56 -9.01 3.58
CA GLY A 259 -16.50 -9.63 2.81
C GLY A 259 -16.30 -11.12 3.11
N PRO A 260 -15.32 -11.75 2.41
CA PRO A 260 -15.09 -13.19 2.47
C PRO A 260 -14.66 -13.71 3.84
N PHE A 261 -14.10 -12.85 4.69
CA PHE A 261 -13.63 -13.22 6.01
C PHE A 261 -14.18 -12.28 7.10
N MET A 262 -14.08 -12.73 8.35
CA MET A 262 -14.43 -11.97 9.55
C MET A 262 -13.35 -12.17 10.60
N MET A 263 -13.04 -11.13 11.39
CA MET A 263 -12.11 -11.24 12.50
C MET A 263 -12.73 -12.11 13.61
N THR A 264 -12.07 -13.21 13.98
CA THR A 264 -12.55 -14.18 14.99
C THR A 264 -11.64 -14.32 16.20
N GLU A 265 -10.38 -13.89 16.07
CA GLU A 265 -9.43 -13.82 17.19
C GLU A 265 -8.62 -12.53 16.99
N SER A 266 -8.57 -11.67 18.00
CA SER A 266 -7.82 -10.42 17.97
C SER A 266 -7.02 -10.30 19.27
N VAL A 267 -5.77 -10.76 19.25
CA VAL A 267 -4.83 -10.66 20.37
C VAL A 267 -3.76 -9.63 19.99
N PRO A 268 -3.84 -8.41 20.57
CA PRO A 268 -2.91 -7.33 20.26
C PRO A 268 -1.45 -7.76 20.36
N ASP A 269 -0.65 -7.34 19.38
CA ASP A 269 0.79 -7.58 19.24
C ASP A 269 1.18 -9.05 19.34
N ARG A 270 0.28 -9.97 18.98
CA ARG A 270 0.58 -11.40 19.08
C ARG A 270 -0.03 -12.21 17.96
N ARG A 271 -1.35 -12.12 17.77
CA ARG A 271 -2.07 -13.05 16.90
C ARG A 271 -3.42 -12.51 16.46
N HIS A 272 -3.70 -12.62 15.16
CA HIS A 272 -5.02 -12.36 14.60
C HIS A 272 -5.46 -13.55 13.77
N VAL A 273 -6.75 -13.89 13.83
CA VAL A 273 -7.36 -14.94 13.01
C VAL A 273 -8.60 -14.41 12.32
N MET A 274 -8.53 -14.36 10.99
CA MET A 274 -9.70 -14.14 10.15
C MET A 274 -10.24 -15.50 9.70
N SER A 275 -11.53 -15.74 9.93
CA SER A 275 -12.20 -16.97 9.49
C SER A 275 -13.20 -16.65 8.38
N ARG A 276 -13.51 -17.63 7.53
CA ARG A 276 -14.52 -17.51 6.47
C ARG A 276 -15.82 -16.93 7.02
N ASN A 277 -16.34 -15.90 6.36
CA ASN A 277 -17.66 -15.37 6.63
C ASN A 277 -18.72 -16.39 6.12
N PRO A 278 -19.54 -17.00 7.00
CA PRO A 278 -20.53 -17.99 6.58
C PRO A 278 -21.67 -17.39 5.75
N HIS A 279 -21.79 -16.06 5.72
CA HIS A 279 -22.77 -15.32 4.93
C HIS A 279 -22.18 -14.66 3.69
N TYR A 280 -20.91 -14.98 3.35
CA TYR A 280 -20.31 -14.48 2.13
C TYR A 280 -21.12 -14.95 0.91
N ARG A 281 -21.43 -14.00 0.01
CA ARG A 281 -22.18 -14.31 -1.20
C ARG A 281 -21.43 -15.31 -2.10
N PRO A 282 -22.14 -16.06 -2.96
CA PRO A 282 -21.49 -16.84 -4.00
C PRO A 282 -20.56 -15.99 -4.86
N ASP A 283 -19.34 -16.48 -5.06
CA ASP A 283 -18.33 -15.89 -5.92
C ASP A 283 -17.44 -17.00 -6.48
N THR A 284 -16.81 -16.75 -7.63
CA THR A 284 -15.98 -17.74 -8.31
C THR A 284 -14.64 -17.16 -8.73
N TYR A 285 -13.64 -18.03 -8.83
CA TYR A 285 -12.32 -17.65 -9.29
C TYR A 285 -12.36 -17.29 -10.79
N PRO A 286 -11.67 -16.21 -11.21
CA PRO A 286 -11.76 -15.71 -12.58
C PRO A 286 -11.21 -16.71 -13.61
N CYS A 287 -11.79 -16.66 -14.80
CA CYS A 287 -11.40 -17.49 -15.94
C CYS A 287 -10.56 -16.75 -16.98
N GLU A 288 -10.34 -15.46 -16.78
CA GLU A 288 -9.55 -14.60 -17.65
C GLU A 288 -8.34 -14.04 -16.89
N GLY A 289 -7.28 -13.68 -17.62
CA GLY A 289 -6.06 -13.12 -17.06
C GLY A 289 -5.26 -12.36 -18.11
N SER A 290 -4.11 -11.85 -17.70
CA SER A 290 -3.12 -11.28 -18.63
C SER A 290 -2.46 -12.37 -19.47
N PRO A 291 -1.85 -12.01 -20.63
CA PRO A 291 -0.97 -12.92 -21.35
C PRO A 291 0.06 -13.59 -20.43
N GLY A 292 0.26 -14.90 -20.56
CA GLY A 292 1.15 -15.68 -19.71
C GLY A 292 0.51 -16.27 -18.44
N ASP A 293 -0.69 -15.84 -18.03
CA ASP A 293 -1.34 -16.35 -16.82
C ASP A 293 -1.85 -17.79 -16.98
N ALA A 294 -2.29 -18.18 -18.18
CA ALA A 294 -2.72 -19.55 -18.47
C ALA A 294 -1.54 -20.52 -18.37
N GLU A 295 -0.42 -20.17 -19.00
CA GLU A 295 0.84 -20.92 -19.01
C GLU A 295 1.46 -21.00 -17.61
N ALA A 296 1.30 -19.95 -16.80
CA ALA A 296 1.70 -19.94 -15.39
C ALA A 296 0.73 -20.71 -14.47
N GLY A 297 -0.30 -21.37 -15.01
CA GLY A 297 -1.28 -22.15 -14.25
C GLY A 297 -2.26 -21.32 -13.42
N ARG A 298 -2.28 -19.99 -13.57
CA ARG A 298 -3.11 -19.09 -12.75
C ARG A 298 -4.60 -19.14 -13.09
N LEU A 299 -4.98 -19.84 -14.16
CA LEU A 299 -6.38 -20.07 -14.55
C LEU A 299 -6.86 -21.49 -14.23
N ALA A 300 -6.04 -22.33 -13.60
CA ALA A 300 -6.36 -23.73 -13.31
C ALA A 300 -7.56 -23.91 -12.35
N ASP A 301 -7.88 -22.88 -11.58
CA ASP A 301 -9.00 -22.86 -10.63
C ASP A 301 -10.22 -22.09 -11.14
N CYS A 302 -10.26 -21.71 -12.43
CA CYS A 302 -11.39 -21.03 -13.07
C CYS A 302 -12.74 -21.62 -12.67
N GLY A 303 -13.68 -20.76 -12.26
CA GLY A 303 -15.06 -21.11 -11.92
C GLY A 303 -15.24 -21.78 -10.56
N LYS A 304 -14.16 -22.12 -9.84
CA LYS A 304 -14.27 -22.73 -8.51
C LYS A 304 -14.76 -21.70 -7.47
N PRO A 305 -15.54 -22.13 -6.45
CA PRO A 305 -16.12 -21.23 -5.46
C PRO A 305 -15.07 -20.59 -4.56
N LEU A 306 -15.28 -19.31 -4.21
CA LEU A 306 -14.42 -18.53 -3.32
C LEU A 306 -15.09 -18.25 -1.96
N PRO A 307 -14.29 -17.94 -0.90
CA PRO A 307 -12.83 -18.08 -0.85
C PRO A 307 -12.37 -19.54 -0.81
N PHE A 308 -11.11 -19.84 -1.19
CA PHE A 308 -10.58 -21.21 -1.12
C PHE A 308 -10.17 -21.63 0.28
N VAL A 309 -9.60 -20.72 1.06
CA VAL A 309 -9.16 -20.98 2.45
C VAL A 309 -10.24 -20.65 3.45
N ASP A 310 -10.28 -21.40 4.55
CA ASP A 310 -11.25 -21.15 5.64
C ASP A 310 -10.72 -20.22 6.71
N LYS A 311 -9.40 -20.13 6.87
CA LYS A 311 -8.76 -19.32 7.92
C LYS A 311 -7.47 -18.69 7.43
N ILE A 312 -7.26 -17.45 7.84
CA ILE A 312 -6.01 -16.71 7.69
C ILE A 312 -5.49 -16.46 9.10
N VAL A 313 -4.28 -16.93 9.37
CA VAL A 313 -3.62 -16.77 10.66
C VAL A 313 -2.42 -15.84 10.49
N ALA A 314 -2.47 -14.72 11.21
CA ALA A 314 -1.39 -13.75 11.32
C ALA A 314 -0.75 -13.86 12.72
N MET A 315 0.57 -13.93 12.78
CA MET A 315 1.31 -13.97 14.06
C MET A 315 2.43 -12.94 14.09
N GLN A 316 2.68 -12.34 15.26
CA GLN A 316 3.74 -11.36 15.38
C GLN A 316 5.10 -12.04 15.35
N VAL A 317 5.97 -11.59 14.45
CA VAL A 317 7.38 -11.96 14.41
C VAL A 317 8.18 -10.69 14.12
N LYS A 318 8.79 -10.13 15.16
CA LYS A 318 9.36 -8.77 15.11
C LYS A 318 10.57 -8.60 14.19
N GLU A 319 11.27 -9.68 13.90
CA GLU A 319 12.54 -9.65 13.19
C GLU A 319 12.43 -10.36 11.84
N GLU A 320 13.07 -9.79 10.81
CA GLU A 320 13.01 -10.30 9.44
C GLU A 320 13.62 -11.69 9.30
N LEU A 321 14.79 -11.91 9.92
CA LEU A 321 15.51 -13.18 9.80
C LEU A 321 14.70 -14.36 10.36
N PRO A 322 14.09 -14.29 11.56
CA PRO A 322 13.12 -15.29 12.00
C PRO A 322 11.95 -15.52 11.05
N ILE A 323 11.35 -14.49 10.45
CA ILE A 323 10.28 -14.67 9.45
C ILE A 323 10.80 -15.50 8.27
N LYS A 324 11.96 -15.14 7.75
CA LYS A 324 12.63 -15.83 6.64
C LYS A 324 12.90 -17.29 6.96
N GLU A 325 13.42 -17.60 8.14
CA GLU A 325 13.70 -18.98 8.55
C GLU A 325 12.41 -19.78 8.81
N MET A 326 11.38 -19.19 9.43
CA MET A 326 10.08 -19.83 9.58
C MET A 326 9.42 -20.12 8.23
N PHE A 327 9.55 -19.22 7.25
CA PHE A 327 9.14 -19.47 5.87
C PHE A 327 9.95 -20.62 5.27
N LYS A 328 11.29 -20.60 5.34
CA LYS A 328 12.11 -21.70 4.78
C LYS A 328 11.79 -23.08 5.38
N GLN A 329 11.36 -23.12 6.63
CA GLN A 329 10.95 -24.32 7.37
C GLN A 329 9.50 -24.75 7.11
N GLY A 330 8.71 -23.95 6.38
CA GLY A 330 7.33 -24.29 6.06
C GLY A 330 6.29 -23.88 7.11
N TYR A 331 6.70 -23.18 8.19
CA TYR A 331 5.78 -22.70 9.22
C TYR A 331 4.92 -21.53 8.75
N LEU A 332 5.32 -20.85 7.68
CA LEU A 332 4.57 -19.77 7.03
C LEU A 332 4.29 -20.13 5.57
N ASP A 333 3.02 -20.03 5.17
CA ASP A 333 2.56 -20.22 3.77
C ASP A 333 3.05 -19.09 2.86
N LEU A 334 3.14 -17.89 3.43
CA LEU A 334 3.80 -16.70 2.89
C LEU A 334 4.39 -15.89 4.05
N PRO A 335 5.50 -15.14 3.87
CA PRO A 335 6.14 -14.38 4.93
C PRO A 335 5.20 -13.31 5.52
N GLU A 336 4.80 -12.32 4.73
CA GLU A 336 3.89 -11.21 5.08
C GLU A 336 3.02 -10.91 3.85
N MET A 337 1.75 -10.51 4.05
CA MET A 337 0.78 -10.40 2.94
C MET A 337 0.78 -9.04 2.25
N ASP A 338 1.04 -7.98 3.01
CA ASP A 338 1.14 -6.57 2.60
C ASP A 338 2.50 -6.20 2.00
N ARG A 339 3.52 -7.03 2.23
CA ARG A 339 4.90 -6.76 1.80
C ARG A 339 5.21 -7.38 0.45
N ALA A 340 5.59 -6.53 -0.49
CA ALA A 340 5.92 -6.91 -1.86
C ALA A 340 7.43 -6.98 -2.13
N ASP A 341 8.28 -6.98 -1.11
CA ASP A 341 9.75 -7.09 -1.23
C ASP A 341 10.28 -8.51 -0.94
N TRP A 342 9.48 -9.38 -0.32
CA TRP A 342 9.90 -10.72 0.09
C TRP A 342 10.39 -11.60 -1.07
N GLY A 343 9.68 -11.59 -2.20
CA GLY A 343 10.06 -12.38 -3.37
C GLY A 343 11.38 -11.91 -3.99
N VAL A 344 11.64 -10.59 -3.94
CA VAL A 344 12.89 -9.99 -4.41
C VAL A 344 14.03 -10.39 -3.47
N ASN A 345 13.88 -10.17 -2.17
CA ASN A 345 14.92 -10.47 -1.17
C ASN A 345 15.29 -11.97 -1.18
N LEU A 346 14.30 -12.86 -1.17
CA LEU A 346 14.50 -14.30 -1.25
C LEU A 346 15.09 -14.73 -2.61
N GLY A 347 14.79 -14.00 -3.68
CA GLY A 347 15.39 -14.21 -5.00
C GLY A 347 16.88 -13.87 -5.01
N VAL A 348 17.29 -12.81 -4.31
CA VAL A 348 18.71 -12.46 -4.11
C VAL A 348 19.40 -13.57 -3.31
N ASP A 349 18.82 -13.98 -2.18
CA ASP A 349 19.39 -15.05 -1.34
C ASP A 349 19.59 -16.35 -2.12
N ARG A 350 18.61 -16.72 -2.97
CA ARG A 350 18.68 -17.90 -3.83
C ARG A 350 19.95 -17.88 -4.68
N ASP A 351 20.34 -16.71 -5.15
CA ASP A 351 21.42 -16.54 -6.12
C ASP A 351 22.80 -16.27 -5.45
N ASP A 352 22.89 -16.40 -4.11
CA ASP A 352 24.14 -16.21 -3.35
C ASP A 352 25.16 -17.35 -3.57
N SER A 353 24.69 -18.58 -3.76
CA SER A 353 25.55 -19.74 -4.06
C SER A 353 24.78 -20.88 -4.74
N ASP A 354 25.49 -21.79 -5.40
CA ASP A 354 24.88 -22.97 -6.04
C ASP A 354 24.18 -23.88 -5.02
N GLU A 355 24.70 -23.97 -3.78
CA GLU A 355 24.09 -24.74 -2.70
C GLU A 355 22.75 -24.15 -2.28
N VAL A 356 22.69 -22.83 -2.07
CA VAL A 356 21.44 -22.14 -1.70
C VAL A 356 20.44 -22.22 -2.86
N LYS A 357 20.89 -22.07 -4.10
CA LYS A 357 20.04 -22.22 -5.28
C LYS A 357 19.44 -23.63 -5.38
N ALA A 358 20.23 -24.66 -5.09
CA ALA A 358 19.77 -26.04 -5.03
C ALA A 358 18.74 -26.24 -3.91
N PHE A 359 18.98 -25.67 -2.71
CA PHE A 359 18.02 -25.68 -1.61
C PHE A 359 16.69 -25.03 -2.01
N PHE A 360 16.70 -23.84 -2.59
CA PHE A 360 15.48 -23.15 -3.03
C PHE A 360 14.70 -23.95 -4.08
N LYS A 361 15.43 -24.57 -5.03
CA LYS A 361 14.83 -25.44 -6.06
C LYS A 361 14.20 -26.69 -5.44
N ASP A 362 14.88 -27.36 -4.51
CA ASP A 362 14.35 -28.52 -3.78
C ASP A 362 13.12 -28.14 -2.94
N ARG A 363 13.17 -26.98 -2.28
CA ARG A 363 12.05 -26.46 -1.49
C ARG A 363 10.86 -26.07 -2.35
N GLY A 364 11.07 -25.69 -3.61
CA GLY A 364 10.01 -25.35 -4.56
C GLY A 364 9.34 -24.01 -4.24
N PHE A 365 10.05 -23.08 -3.61
CA PHE A 365 9.50 -21.75 -3.32
C PHE A 365 9.09 -21.03 -4.60
N GLN A 366 7.90 -20.44 -4.59
CA GLN A 366 7.40 -19.64 -5.69
C GLN A 366 7.67 -18.16 -5.40
N LEU A 367 8.49 -17.53 -6.22
CA LEU A 367 8.89 -16.12 -6.09
C LEU A 367 8.42 -15.31 -7.31
N PRO A 368 7.11 -15.16 -7.55
CA PRO A 368 6.63 -14.36 -8.68
C PRO A 368 7.04 -12.90 -8.50
N MET A 369 7.63 -12.32 -9.53
CA MET A 369 8.05 -10.91 -9.57
C MET A 369 7.34 -10.17 -10.71
N ALA A 370 7.10 -8.88 -10.51
CA ALA A 370 6.59 -7.95 -11.51
C ALA A 370 7.18 -6.56 -11.26
N VAL A 371 7.20 -5.71 -12.28
CA VAL A 371 7.44 -4.27 -12.06
C VAL A 371 6.21 -3.68 -11.38
N ASP A 372 6.44 -2.94 -10.31
CA ASP A 372 5.35 -2.36 -9.53
C ASP A 372 4.91 -0.99 -10.07
N ILE A 373 3.67 -0.57 -9.77
CA ILE A 373 3.19 0.78 -10.09
C ILE A 373 3.69 1.75 -9.01
N THR A 374 4.99 1.97 -9.03
CA THR A 374 5.74 2.81 -8.09
C THR A 374 6.67 3.70 -8.87
N ASN A 375 7.21 4.75 -8.27
CA ASN A 375 8.38 5.43 -8.80
C ASN A 375 9.36 5.74 -7.68
N TRP A 376 10.65 5.49 -7.90
CA TRP A 376 11.74 5.96 -7.04
C TRP A 376 12.63 6.85 -7.86
N TYR A 377 12.93 8.06 -7.38
CA TYR A 377 13.63 9.07 -8.16
C TYR A 377 14.51 9.96 -7.29
N LEU A 378 15.51 10.55 -7.95
CA LEU A 378 16.28 11.65 -7.38
C LEU A 378 15.70 12.97 -7.89
N GLY A 379 15.08 13.74 -7.02
CA GLY A 379 14.44 15.01 -7.36
C GLY A 379 15.34 16.22 -7.16
N PHE A 380 15.10 17.26 -7.96
CA PHE A 380 15.72 18.58 -7.83
C PHE A 380 14.67 19.58 -7.35
N ASN A 381 14.98 20.35 -6.30
CA ASN A 381 14.10 21.43 -5.87
C ASN A 381 14.13 22.56 -6.92
N MET A 382 12.99 22.79 -7.57
CA MET A 382 12.86 23.77 -8.65
C MET A 382 12.88 25.23 -8.17
N LEU A 383 12.86 25.46 -6.85
CA LEU A 383 13.08 26.75 -6.19
C LEU A 383 14.57 27.04 -5.94
N ASP A 384 15.46 26.06 -6.10
CA ASP A 384 16.90 26.24 -5.88
C ASP A 384 17.52 27.12 -7.00
N PRO A 385 18.41 28.08 -6.68
CA PRO A 385 18.98 28.99 -7.68
C PRO A 385 19.94 28.30 -8.68
N VAL A 386 20.56 27.18 -8.31
CA VAL A 386 21.55 26.46 -9.12
C VAL A 386 20.89 25.34 -9.93
N LEU A 387 20.02 24.56 -9.30
CA LEU A 387 19.37 23.41 -9.93
C LEU A 387 17.95 23.69 -10.40
N GLY A 388 17.30 24.75 -9.93
CA GLY A 388 15.89 24.99 -10.20
C GLY A 388 15.60 25.69 -11.52
N ARG A 389 14.44 26.36 -11.61
CA ARG A 389 13.98 27.00 -12.85
C ARG A 389 14.91 28.12 -13.33
N GLY A 390 15.52 28.86 -12.39
CA GLY A 390 16.24 30.09 -12.68
C GLY A 390 15.32 31.28 -12.93
N ASP A 391 15.84 32.49 -12.77
CA ASP A 391 15.06 33.73 -12.85
C ASP A 391 15.02 34.31 -14.27
N THR A 392 15.97 33.90 -15.13
CA THR A 392 16.09 34.37 -16.52
C THR A 392 16.06 33.22 -17.53
N PRO A 393 15.68 33.46 -18.81
CA PRO A 393 15.71 32.44 -19.85
C PRO A 393 17.09 31.78 -20.04
N GLU A 394 18.17 32.54 -19.89
CA GLU A 394 19.54 32.05 -19.98
C GLU A 394 19.88 31.14 -18.80
N GLN A 395 19.51 31.53 -17.58
CA GLN A 395 19.70 30.71 -16.39
C GLN A 395 18.86 29.43 -16.46
N GLN A 396 17.63 29.51 -16.99
CA GLN A 396 16.79 28.34 -17.20
C GLN A 396 17.45 27.32 -18.13
N LYS A 397 18.07 27.76 -19.23
CA LYS A 397 18.83 26.87 -20.12
C LYS A 397 20.04 26.25 -19.41
N ARG A 398 20.81 27.05 -18.67
CA ARG A 398 22.00 26.58 -17.93
C ARG A 398 21.64 25.57 -16.85
N ASN A 399 20.67 25.88 -16.00
CA ASN A 399 20.23 25.01 -14.92
C ASN A 399 19.62 23.72 -15.46
N ARG A 400 18.85 23.79 -16.55
CA ARG A 400 18.34 22.59 -17.24
C ARG A 400 19.47 21.73 -17.77
N ALA A 401 20.47 22.31 -18.44
CA ALA A 401 21.64 21.55 -18.91
C ALA A 401 22.36 20.84 -17.76
N LEU A 402 22.49 21.49 -16.60
CA LEU A 402 23.05 20.87 -15.39
C LEU A 402 22.23 19.64 -14.93
N ARG A 403 20.91 19.77 -14.81
CA ARG A 403 20.03 18.65 -14.42
C ARG A 403 20.10 17.49 -15.42
N GLN A 404 20.14 17.79 -16.72
CA GLN A 404 20.27 16.79 -17.77
C GLN A 404 21.64 16.08 -17.71
N ALA A 405 22.73 16.82 -17.50
CA ALA A 405 24.07 16.25 -17.34
C ALA A 405 24.12 15.28 -16.16
N ILE A 406 23.59 15.70 -15.00
CA ILE A 406 23.48 14.86 -13.80
C ILE A 406 22.65 13.59 -14.11
N SER A 407 21.52 13.74 -14.80
CA SER A 407 20.64 12.62 -15.14
C SER A 407 21.28 11.60 -16.09
N ILE A 408 22.16 12.03 -17.00
CA ILE A 408 22.96 11.12 -17.84
C ILE A 408 23.99 10.36 -16.99
N ALA A 409 24.68 11.06 -16.09
CA ALA A 409 25.79 10.50 -15.30
C ALA A 409 25.37 9.44 -14.27
N ILE A 410 24.13 9.52 -13.77
CA ILE A 410 23.58 8.56 -12.82
C ILE A 410 23.10 7.30 -13.54
N ASP A 411 23.80 6.19 -13.30
CA ASP A 411 23.56 4.90 -13.96
C ASP A 411 22.59 4.00 -13.17
N TRP A 412 21.30 4.06 -13.53
CA TRP A 412 20.26 3.26 -12.90
C TRP A 412 20.24 1.79 -13.38
N GLU A 413 20.69 1.53 -14.61
CA GLU A 413 20.51 0.24 -15.30
C GLU A 413 21.59 -0.78 -14.89
N GLU A 414 22.86 -0.39 -14.98
CA GLU A 414 23.97 -1.30 -14.70
C GLU A 414 24.60 -1.06 -13.33
N GLY A 415 24.52 0.19 -12.83
CA GLY A 415 25.06 0.57 -11.53
C GLY A 415 24.15 0.15 -10.38
N TYR A 416 23.03 0.87 -10.20
CA TYR A 416 22.17 0.70 -9.03
C TYR A 416 21.56 -0.71 -8.96
N GLY A 417 20.93 -1.19 -10.04
CA GLY A 417 20.26 -2.49 -10.07
C GLY A 417 21.16 -3.70 -9.86
N ARG A 418 22.44 -3.65 -10.27
CA ARG A 418 23.40 -4.76 -10.05
C ARG A 418 24.01 -4.76 -8.65
N ILE A 419 24.24 -3.57 -8.08
CA ILE A 419 24.85 -3.40 -6.75
C ILE A 419 23.81 -3.64 -5.65
N PHE A 420 22.61 -3.08 -5.81
CA PHE A 420 21.53 -3.13 -4.82
C PHE A 420 20.40 -4.04 -5.30
N ARG A 421 20.70 -5.33 -5.56
CA ARG A 421 19.76 -6.29 -6.15
C ARG A 421 18.43 -6.43 -5.40
N ALA A 422 18.45 -6.27 -4.08
CA ALA A 422 17.27 -6.33 -3.21
C ALA A 422 16.39 -5.05 -3.26
N ARG A 423 16.92 -3.95 -3.81
CA ARG A 423 16.24 -2.65 -3.98
C ARG A 423 15.93 -2.33 -5.43
N GLY A 424 16.54 -3.05 -6.36
CA GLY A 424 16.57 -2.74 -7.79
C GLY A 424 15.20 -2.76 -8.47
N GLY A 425 15.24 -2.38 -9.73
CA GLY A 425 14.08 -2.22 -10.58
C GLY A 425 14.48 -1.90 -12.00
N ASP A 426 13.50 -1.74 -12.87
CA ASP A 426 13.75 -1.29 -14.24
C ASP A 426 14.02 0.22 -14.22
N ALA A 427 15.06 0.66 -14.92
CA ALA A 427 15.38 2.07 -15.01
C ALA A 427 14.22 2.85 -15.62
N ALA A 428 13.83 3.94 -14.99
CA ALA A 428 12.71 4.74 -15.42
C ALA A 428 13.12 5.70 -16.54
N HIS A 429 12.31 5.75 -17.59
CA HIS A 429 12.47 6.72 -18.67
C HIS A 429 11.53 7.93 -18.51
N GLY A 430 10.68 8.01 -17.49
CA GLY A 430 9.78 9.14 -17.27
C GLY A 430 9.09 9.06 -15.90
N PRO A 431 8.02 9.85 -15.66
CA PRO A 431 7.29 9.82 -14.40
C PRO A 431 6.17 8.77 -14.34
N ILE A 432 5.78 8.17 -15.48
CA ILE A 432 4.65 7.25 -15.56
C ILE A 432 5.17 5.80 -15.58
N PRO A 433 4.91 4.97 -14.54
CA PRO A 433 5.37 3.59 -14.50
C PRO A 433 4.66 2.69 -15.53
N PRO A 434 5.19 1.48 -15.81
CA PRO A 434 4.47 0.51 -16.63
C PRO A 434 3.20 0.01 -15.91
N GLY A 435 2.21 -0.46 -16.67
CA GLY A 435 1.01 -1.09 -16.12
C GLY A 435 -0.18 -0.17 -15.84
N VAL A 436 -0.06 1.14 -16.07
CA VAL A 436 -1.17 2.10 -16.11
C VAL A 436 -1.55 2.47 -17.55
N PHE A 437 -2.80 2.89 -17.75
CA PHE A 437 -3.23 3.40 -19.05
C PHE A 437 -2.32 4.55 -19.52
N GLY A 438 -2.03 4.61 -20.81
CA GLY A 438 -1.25 5.68 -21.43
C GLY A 438 0.25 5.68 -21.12
N SER A 439 0.76 4.74 -20.30
CA SER A 439 2.20 4.55 -20.15
C SER A 439 2.83 4.02 -21.44
N ARG A 440 3.92 4.66 -21.86
CA ARG A 440 4.75 4.20 -22.99
C ARG A 440 5.90 3.29 -22.54
N GLU A 441 6.11 3.18 -21.24
CA GLU A 441 7.27 2.49 -20.67
C GLU A 441 7.34 1.02 -21.13
N GLY A 442 8.53 0.56 -21.52
CA GLY A 442 8.76 -0.80 -21.99
C GLY A 442 8.24 -1.09 -23.41
N GLN A 443 7.60 -0.13 -24.09
CA GLN A 443 7.20 -0.30 -25.49
C GLN A 443 8.43 -0.31 -26.41
N PRO A 444 8.44 -1.11 -27.50
CA PRO A 444 9.56 -1.12 -28.44
C PRO A 444 9.89 0.27 -28.99
N GLY A 445 11.13 0.72 -28.78
CA GLY A 445 11.60 2.01 -29.27
C GLY A 445 11.24 3.22 -28.39
N GLU A 446 10.50 3.05 -27.29
CA GLU A 446 10.30 4.11 -26.30
C GLU A 446 11.55 4.24 -25.42
N TYR A 447 11.99 5.49 -25.20
CA TYR A 447 13.09 5.82 -24.30
C TYR A 447 13.04 7.30 -23.94
N ASN A 448 13.82 7.69 -22.93
CA ASN A 448 14.07 9.10 -22.65
C ASN A 448 15.22 9.61 -23.54
N PRO A 449 14.97 10.54 -24.47
CA PRO A 449 16.00 11.03 -25.40
C PRO A 449 17.07 11.92 -24.74
N VAL A 450 16.80 12.44 -23.53
CA VAL A 450 17.78 13.22 -22.74
C VAL A 450 18.85 12.31 -22.17
N THR A 451 18.49 11.13 -21.69
CA THR A 451 19.42 10.23 -20.99
C THR A 451 19.89 9.04 -21.84
N HIS A 452 19.15 8.67 -22.87
CA HIS A 452 19.41 7.51 -23.71
C HIS A 452 19.36 7.86 -25.21
N ARG A 453 19.87 6.95 -26.04
CA ARG A 453 19.78 6.95 -27.50
C ARG A 453 19.46 5.53 -27.98
N LEU A 454 18.85 5.39 -29.14
CA LEU A 454 18.65 4.07 -29.75
C LEU A 454 19.92 3.60 -30.45
N VAL A 455 20.40 2.42 -30.09
CA VAL A 455 21.49 1.69 -30.76
C VAL A 455 20.97 0.30 -31.10
N ASN A 456 20.92 -0.05 -32.40
CA ASN A 456 20.36 -1.32 -32.88
C ASN A 456 18.93 -1.61 -32.36
N GLY A 457 18.09 -0.58 -32.29
CA GLY A 457 16.70 -0.70 -31.82
C GLY A 457 16.55 -0.86 -30.30
N LYS A 458 17.63 -0.82 -29.52
CA LYS A 458 17.61 -0.88 -28.06
C LYS A 458 17.97 0.48 -27.44
N PRO A 459 17.25 0.93 -26.41
CA PRO A 459 17.68 2.08 -25.62
C PRO A 459 19.04 1.78 -24.98
N VAL A 460 20.00 2.68 -25.18
CA VAL A 460 21.32 2.63 -24.55
C VAL A 460 21.59 4.01 -23.97
N ARG A 461 22.06 4.05 -22.72
CA ARG A 461 22.44 5.30 -22.05
C ARG A 461 23.42 6.13 -22.88
N ARG A 462 23.23 7.44 -22.85
CA ARG A 462 24.17 8.39 -23.47
C ARG A 462 25.52 8.34 -22.78
N PRO A 463 26.62 8.49 -23.52
CA PRO A 463 27.94 8.38 -22.95
C PRO A 463 28.27 9.66 -22.14
N LEU A 464 29.24 9.59 -21.22
CA LEU A 464 29.55 10.70 -20.30
C LEU A 464 30.02 11.98 -21.03
N GLU A 465 30.54 11.86 -22.24
CA GLU A 465 30.92 12.98 -23.09
C GLU A 465 29.74 13.91 -23.42
N ASP A 466 28.52 13.35 -23.53
CA ASP A 466 27.30 14.16 -23.70
C ASP A 466 27.03 14.98 -22.42
N ALA A 467 27.21 14.36 -21.25
CA ALA A 467 27.05 15.04 -19.97
C ALA A 467 28.12 16.14 -19.77
N PHE A 468 29.38 15.91 -20.18
CA PHE A 468 30.43 16.92 -20.10
C PHE A 468 30.12 18.16 -20.96
N ARG A 469 29.58 17.97 -22.17
CA ARG A 469 29.12 19.10 -23.01
C ARG A 469 27.98 19.87 -22.37
N LEU A 470 27.06 19.19 -21.70
CA LEU A 470 25.99 19.85 -20.94
C LEU A 470 26.52 20.59 -19.71
N MET A 471 27.54 20.07 -19.03
CA MET A 471 28.22 20.77 -17.93
C MET A 471 28.90 22.06 -18.41
N GLU A 472 29.53 22.07 -19.59
CA GLU A 472 30.05 23.28 -20.23
C GLU A 472 28.95 24.30 -20.50
N GLN A 473 27.83 23.87 -21.09
CA GLN A 473 26.65 24.72 -21.34
C GLN A 473 26.03 25.27 -20.05
N ALA A 474 26.08 24.50 -18.96
CA ALA A 474 25.64 24.96 -17.64
C ALA A 474 26.60 26.00 -17.02
N GLY A 475 27.81 26.15 -17.56
CA GLY A 475 28.87 26.99 -17.02
C GLY A 475 29.67 26.33 -15.91
N TYR A 476 29.69 24.99 -15.85
CA TYR A 476 30.40 24.19 -14.86
C TYR A 476 31.37 23.17 -15.49
N PRO A 477 32.27 23.54 -16.42
CA PRO A 477 33.21 22.60 -17.03
C PRO A 477 34.04 21.86 -15.96
N GLY A 478 34.05 20.53 -16.01
CA GLY A 478 34.73 19.68 -15.03
C GLY A 478 34.23 19.85 -13.58
N GLY A 479 32.98 20.29 -13.40
CA GLY A 479 32.37 20.49 -12.08
C GLY A 479 32.87 21.75 -11.36
N ARG A 480 33.36 22.75 -12.09
CA ARG A 480 33.83 24.03 -11.55
C ARG A 480 33.17 25.18 -12.26
N ASP A 481 32.76 26.20 -11.49
CA ASP A 481 32.17 27.41 -12.03
C ASP A 481 33.15 28.09 -13.00
N ALA A 482 32.71 28.33 -14.24
CA ALA A 482 33.55 28.84 -15.32
C ALA A 482 34.09 30.25 -15.06
N THR A 483 33.44 31.03 -14.19
CA THR A 483 33.83 32.42 -13.89
C THR A 483 34.76 32.50 -12.68
N THR A 484 34.52 31.69 -11.65
CA THR A 484 35.21 31.77 -10.36
C THR A 484 36.21 30.64 -10.12
N GLY A 485 36.14 29.55 -10.89
CA GLY A 485 36.97 28.35 -10.74
C GLY A 485 36.66 27.50 -9.50
N LYS A 486 35.68 27.90 -8.69
CA LYS A 486 35.28 27.18 -7.47
C LYS A 486 34.59 25.85 -7.82
N PRO A 487 34.82 24.78 -7.03
CA PRO A 487 34.09 23.52 -7.19
C PRO A 487 32.58 23.73 -7.03
N LEU A 488 31.78 23.07 -7.86
CA LEU A 488 30.35 22.97 -7.70
C LEU A 488 30.04 21.99 -6.56
N VAL A 489 29.51 22.53 -5.46
CA VAL A 489 29.04 21.75 -4.32
C VAL A 489 27.51 21.74 -4.33
N LEU A 490 26.92 20.55 -4.35
CA LEU A 490 25.48 20.34 -4.28
C LEU A 490 25.14 19.53 -3.02
N ASN A 491 24.01 19.82 -2.42
CA ASN A 491 23.57 19.19 -1.18
C ASN A 491 22.53 18.12 -1.49
N TYR A 492 22.77 16.92 -1.00
CA TYR A 492 21.84 15.81 -1.05
C TYR A 492 21.16 15.64 0.31
N ASP A 493 19.92 16.09 0.38
CA ASP A 493 19.09 16.00 1.57
C ASP A 493 18.44 14.62 1.65
N PHE A 494 18.80 13.88 2.69
CA PHE A 494 18.44 12.48 2.85
C PHE A 494 17.57 12.27 4.09
N GLN A 495 16.40 11.67 3.89
CA GLN A 495 15.29 11.62 4.85
C GLN A 495 15.45 10.59 5.98
N ARG A 496 16.62 9.95 6.12
CA ARG A 496 16.87 8.87 7.08
C ARG A 496 18.22 9.03 7.74
N VAL A 497 18.32 8.59 8.99
CA VAL A 497 19.61 8.39 9.67
C VAL A 497 20.42 7.34 8.90
N VAL A 498 21.69 7.63 8.64
CA VAL A 498 22.56 6.77 7.82
C VAL A 498 22.91 5.49 8.59
N THR A 499 22.36 4.36 8.13
CA THR A 499 22.81 3.01 8.51
C THR A 499 23.95 2.56 7.59
N PRO A 500 24.70 1.49 7.91
CA PRO A 500 25.75 0.96 7.02
C PRO A 500 25.25 0.66 5.59
N GLU A 501 24.03 0.16 5.46
CA GLU A 501 23.41 -0.15 4.17
C GLU A 501 23.12 1.13 3.38
N LEU A 502 22.50 2.13 4.03
CA LEU A 502 22.21 3.42 3.40
C LEU A 502 23.48 4.21 3.06
N LYS A 503 24.56 3.99 3.82
CA LYS A 503 25.86 4.57 3.51
C LYS A 503 26.38 4.09 2.15
N ALA A 504 26.21 2.82 1.82
CA ALA A 504 26.64 2.28 0.53
C ALA A 504 25.87 2.94 -0.64
N GLU A 505 24.57 3.14 -0.50
CA GLU A 505 23.74 3.86 -1.49
C GLU A 505 24.17 5.33 -1.64
N ASN A 506 24.41 6.02 -0.53
CA ASN A 506 24.87 7.40 -0.52
C ASN A 506 26.27 7.54 -1.14
N ASP A 507 27.21 6.67 -0.79
CA ASP A 507 28.56 6.63 -1.37
C ASP A 507 28.51 6.35 -2.88
N TRP A 508 27.60 5.47 -3.32
CA TRP A 508 27.38 5.19 -4.74
C TRP A 508 26.89 6.44 -5.48
N LEU A 509 25.93 7.17 -4.92
CA LEU A 509 25.42 8.40 -5.50
C LEU A 509 26.50 9.49 -5.57
N VAL A 510 27.30 9.65 -4.51
CA VAL A 510 28.47 10.55 -4.50
C VAL A 510 29.43 10.21 -5.64
N ARG A 511 29.69 8.93 -5.91
CA ARG A 511 30.51 8.49 -7.05
C ARG A 511 29.88 8.82 -8.41
N GLN A 512 28.55 8.80 -8.54
CA GLN A 512 27.89 9.20 -9.79
C GLN A 512 28.12 10.69 -10.08
N PHE A 513 27.97 11.56 -9.08
CA PHE A 513 28.21 13.00 -9.21
C PHE A 513 29.70 13.31 -9.44
N ALA A 514 30.60 12.55 -8.82
CA ALA A 514 32.04 12.70 -9.00
C ALA A 514 32.49 12.44 -10.45
N LYS A 515 31.75 11.64 -11.24
CA LYS A 515 32.02 11.47 -12.69
C LYS A 515 32.01 12.80 -13.44
N LEU A 516 31.21 13.77 -12.98
CA LEU A 516 31.10 15.13 -13.53
C LEU A 516 31.99 16.16 -12.81
N GLY A 517 32.79 15.74 -11.83
CA GLY A 517 33.58 16.62 -10.97
C GLY A 517 32.76 17.38 -9.91
N ILE A 518 31.48 17.02 -9.72
CA ILE A 518 30.59 17.66 -8.75
C ILE A 518 30.83 17.08 -7.36
N GLN A 519 30.92 17.93 -6.35
CA GLN A 519 31.00 17.51 -4.96
C GLN A 519 29.58 17.42 -4.37
N LEU A 520 29.18 16.22 -3.95
CA LEU A 520 27.87 15.99 -3.33
C LEU A 520 28.00 15.89 -1.81
N ASP A 521 27.44 16.85 -1.10
CA ASP A 521 27.39 16.91 0.38
C ASP A 521 26.15 16.18 0.89
N VAL A 522 26.32 15.04 1.55
CA VAL A 522 25.21 14.22 2.07
C VAL A 522 24.72 14.76 3.41
N ARG A 523 23.52 15.30 3.41
CA ARG A 523 22.85 15.88 4.58
C ARG A 523 21.72 14.97 5.04
N ALA A 524 22.08 14.00 5.85
CA ALA A 524 21.11 13.09 6.46
C ALA A 524 20.44 13.72 7.68
N THR A 525 19.12 13.71 7.72
CA THR A 525 18.31 14.15 8.87
C THR A 525 17.32 13.05 9.25
N ASP A 526 16.71 13.15 10.43
CA ASP A 526 15.50 12.35 10.67
C ASP A 526 14.35 12.82 9.77
N PHE A 527 13.33 11.98 9.65
CA PHE A 527 12.23 12.19 8.72
C PHE A 527 11.41 13.45 9.04
N ASN A 528 11.20 13.78 10.32
CA ASN A 528 10.42 14.97 10.70
C ASN A 528 11.18 16.26 10.34
N GLN A 529 12.48 16.29 10.64
CA GLN A 529 13.34 17.41 10.23
C GLN A 529 13.41 17.54 8.71
N PHE A 530 13.47 16.41 8.00
CA PHE A 530 13.45 16.38 6.55
C PHE A 530 12.15 16.95 5.97
N GLN A 531 10.99 16.54 6.51
CA GLN A 531 9.69 17.08 6.13
C GLN A 531 9.60 18.58 6.37
N GLU A 532 10.04 19.06 7.54
CA GLU A 532 10.07 20.49 7.84
C GLU A 532 10.96 21.27 6.86
N LYS A 533 12.11 20.70 6.47
CA LYS A 533 13.01 21.28 5.48
C LYS A 533 12.37 21.37 4.10
N ILE A 534 11.66 20.32 3.68
CA ILE A 534 10.92 20.31 2.41
C ILE A 534 9.81 21.34 2.43
N LEU A 535 8.99 21.40 3.49
CA LEU A 535 7.89 22.36 3.60
C LEU A 535 8.40 23.81 3.51
N LYS A 536 9.62 24.07 3.98
CA LYS A 536 10.28 25.39 3.87
C LYS A 536 10.99 25.62 2.54
N GLY A 537 11.00 24.65 1.62
CA GLY A 537 11.70 24.72 0.34
C GLY A 537 13.23 24.83 0.46
N LYS A 538 13.82 24.38 1.57
CA LYS A 538 15.25 24.53 1.89
C LYS A 538 16.10 23.32 1.47
N HIS A 539 15.50 22.32 0.85
CA HIS A 539 16.19 21.17 0.26
C HIS A 539 16.72 21.49 -1.13
N GLN A 540 17.75 20.76 -1.59
CA GLN A 540 18.35 20.98 -2.91
C GLN A 540 18.19 19.76 -3.83
N ILE A 541 18.84 18.65 -3.50
CA ILE A 541 18.65 17.34 -4.15
C ILE A 541 18.06 16.39 -3.13
N PHE A 542 17.09 15.56 -3.50
CA PHE A 542 16.43 14.66 -2.57
C PHE A 542 16.10 13.30 -3.19
N TRP A 543 16.01 12.27 -2.36
CA TRP A 543 15.56 10.94 -2.75
C TRP A 543 14.14 10.70 -2.28
N TRP A 544 13.24 10.35 -3.20
CA TRP A 544 11.82 10.16 -2.91
C TRP A 544 11.23 9.01 -3.70
N GLY A 545 10.05 8.57 -3.28
CA GLY A 545 9.29 7.62 -4.06
C GLY A 545 7.79 7.74 -3.81
N TRP A 546 7.03 7.22 -4.76
CA TRP A 546 5.58 7.20 -4.75
C TRP A 546 5.06 5.80 -5.03
N PHE A 547 4.00 5.42 -4.32
CA PHE A 547 3.23 4.20 -4.58
C PHE A 547 1.87 4.64 -5.10
N ALA A 548 1.40 4.04 -6.19
CA ALA A 548 0.11 4.41 -6.74
C ALA A 548 -1.04 4.16 -5.75
N ASP A 549 -1.84 5.20 -5.49
CA ASP A 549 -3.10 5.04 -4.76
C ASP A 549 -4.14 4.30 -5.63
N TYR A 550 -4.11 4.57 -6.93
CA TYR A 550 -4.93 3.95 -7.96
C TYR A 550 -4.18 3.88 -9.29
N PRO A 551 -4.51 2.93 -10.19
CA PRO A 551 -3.72 2.62 -11.38
C PRO A 551 -3.97 3.60 -12.55
N ASP A 552 -3.88 4.91 -12.28
CA ASP A 552 -3.98 5.98 -13.27
C ASP A 552 -2.68 6.78 -13.30
N ALA A 553 -2.22 7.15 -14.50
CA ALA A 553 -1.03 7.95 -14.67
C ALA A 553 -1.16 9.37 -14.09
N GLU A 554 -2.39 9.88 -13.96
CA GLU A 554 -2.68 11.13 -13.27
C GLU A 554 -2.11 11.14 -11.83
N ASN A 555 -2.15 10.00 -11.12
CA ASN A 555 -1.57 9.83 -9.78
C ASN A 555 -0.03 9.89 -9.74
N PHE A 556 0.64 9.95 -10.89
CA PHE A 556 2.08 10.24 -10.97
C PHE A 556 2.35 11.65 -11.50
N LEU A 557 1.53 12.10 -12.46
CA LEU A 557 1.68 13.43 -13.06
C LEU A 557 1.28 14.55 -12.09
N PHE A 558 0.41 14.31 -11.11
CA PHE A 558 0.06 15.30 -10.10
C PHE A 558 1.23 15.71 -9.19
N LEU A 559 2.24 14.83 -9.04
CA LEU A 559 3.48 15.10 -8.31
C LEU A 559 4.37 16.15 -8.99
N LEU A 560 4.02 16.54 -10.22
CA LEU A 560 4.67 17.59 -11.00
C LEU A 560 3.70 18.72 -11.34
N TYR A 561 2.49 18.74 -10.75
CA TYR A 561 1.54 19.83 -10.94
C TYR A 561 1.93 21.03 -10.05
N GLY A 562 2.05 22.22 -10.64
CA GLY A 562 2.51 23.43 -9.94
C GLY A 562 1.70 23.78 -8.70
N PRO A 563 0.36 23.82 -8.77
CA PRO A 563 -0.50 24.04 -7.59
C PRO A 563 -0.39 22.98 -6.50
N ASN A 564 0.23 21.83 -6.76
CA ASN A 564 0.54 20.82 -5.74
C ASN A 564 1.92 21.02 -5.11
N SER A 565 2.61 22.14 -5.34
CA SER A 565 3.93 22.44 -4.80
C SER A 565 3.98 22.26 -3.27
N LYS A 566 4.91 21.42 -2.78
CA LYS A 566 5.01 21.07 -1.35
C LYS A 566 5.37 22.28 -0.49
N SER A 567 6.21 23.18 -0.99
CA SER A 567 6.69 24.34 -0.21
C SER A 567 5.77 25.55 -0.30
N GLN A 568 4.94 25.64 -1.34
CA GLN A 568 4.08 26.81 -1.59
C GLN A 568 2.61 26.55 -1.26
N HIS A 569 2.17 25.30 -1.37
CA HIS A 569 0.77 24.90 -1.27
C HIS A 569 0.57 23.65 -0.40
N GLU A 570 1.64 23.13 0.23
CA GLU A 570 1.61 21.93 1.06
C GLU A 570 1.10 20.66 0.35
N GLY A 571 1.04 20.66 -1.00
CA GLY A 571 0.66 19.49 -1.82
C GLY A 571 1.83 18.53 -2.07
N GLU A 572 1.66 17.43 -2.82
CA GLU A 572 2.69 16.37 -2.91
C GLU A 572 3.81 16.56 -3.97
N ASN A 573 3.87 17.71 -4.65
CA ASN A 573 4.97 18.03 -5.57
C ASN A 573 6.21 18.50 -4.78
N VAL A 574 7.01 17.54 -4.32
CA VAL A 574 8.24 17.78 -3.54
C VAL A 574 9.33 18.50 -4.33
N ALA A 575 9.32 18.37 -5.66
CA ALA A 575 10.25 19.11 -6.53
C ALA A 575 9.87 20.59 -6.67
N ASN A 576 8.68 21.00 -6.23
CA ASN A 576 8.13 22.35 -6.45
C ASN A 576 8.15 22.76 -7.94
N TYR A 577 8.03 21.79 -8.84
CA TYR A 577 8.06 22.03 -10.28
C TYR A 577 6.79 22.76 -10.73
N ALA A 578 6.93 23.79 -11.56
CA ALA A 578 5.80 24.54 -12.10
C ALA A 578 6.09 24.96 -13.54
N ASN A 579 5.26 24.48 -14.46
CA ASN A 579 5.32 24.80 -15.89
C ASN A 579 3.89 25.08 -16.39
N PRO A 580 3.61 26.29 -16.92
CA PRO A 580 2.25 26.66 -17.33
C PRO A 580 1.61 25.74 -18.37
N GLU A 581 2.40 25.20 -19.30
CA GLU A 581 1.89 24.24 -20.30
C GLU A 581 1.54 22.91 -19.62
N PHE A 582 2.41 22.40 -18.76
CA PHE A 582 2.16 21.19 -17.98
C PHE A 582 0.92 21.35 -17.09
N ASP A 583 0.78 22.47 -16.39
CA ASP A 583 -0.34 22.75 -15.49
C ASP A 583 -1.67 22.87 -16.25
N ARG A 584 -1.65 23.42 -17.47
CA ARG A 584 -2.82 23.45 -18.35
C ARG A 584 -3.20 22.03 -18.81
N LEU A 585 -2.21 21.24 -19.22
CA LEU A 585 -2.42 19.86 -19.67
C LEU A 585 -2.90 18.94 -18.53
N TYR A 586 -2.37 19.11 -17.31
CA TYR A 586 -2.81 18.34 -16.14
C TYR A 586 -4.28 18.64 -15.80
N ARG A 587 -4.71 19.90 -15.81
CA ARG A 587 -6.14 20.24 -15.63
C ARG A 587 -7.03 19.65 -16.71
N GLN A 588 -6.55 19.59 -17.95
CA GLN A 588 -7.26 18.89 -19.03
C GLN A 588 -7.33 17.39 -18.73
N LEU A 589 -6.20 16.76 -18.39
CA LEU A 589 -6.07 15.34 -18.06
C LEU A 589 -7.07 14.88 -17.00
N GLN A 590 -7.27 15.67 -15.95
CA GLN A 590 -8.21 15.36 -14.86
C GLN A 590 -9.66 15.18 -15.35
N SER A 591 -10.01 15.72 -16.51
CA SER A 591 -11.38 15.63 -17.06
C SER A 591 -11.54 14.59 -18.17
N LEU A 592 -10.43 14.01 -18.68
CA LEU A 592 -10.46 13.09 -19.80
C LEU A 592 -10.68 11.64 -19.37
N GLU A 593 -11.42 10.89 -20.18
CA GLU A 593 -11.51 9.43 -20.07
C GLU A 593 -10.32 8.75 -20.74
N ASP A 594 -10.11 7.48 -20.40
CA ASP A 594 -9.10 6.64 -21.04
C ASP A 594 -9.42 6.51 -22.53
N GLY A 595 -8.56 7.11 -23.36
CA GLY A 595 -8.71 7.14 -24.81
C GLY A 595 -7.54 7.86 -25.49
N PRO A 596 -7.58 7.99 -26.82
CA PRO A 596 -6.49 8.59 -27.60
C PRO A 596 -6.14 10.02 -27.19
N GLU A 597 -7.13 10.83 -26.81
CA GLU A 597 -6.89 12.22 -26.36
C GLU A 597 -6.11 12.25 -25.04
N LYS A 598 -6.54 11.47 -24.04
CA LYS A 598 -5.84 11.33 -22.76
C LYS A 598 -4.41 10.84 -22.97
N ALA A 599 -4.22 9.82 -23.80
CA ALA A 599 -2.89 9.31 -24.14
C ALA A 599 -2.00 10.37 -24.80
N ALA A 600 -2.53 11.20 -25.69
CA ALA A 600 -1.78 12.28 -26.34
C ALA A 600 -1.39 13.40 -25.35
N VAL A 601 -2.32 13.81 -24.47
CA VAL A 601 -2.04 14.79 -23.40
C VAL A 601 -0.94 14.25 -22.48
N MET A 602 -1.04 12.99 -22.06
CA MET A 602 -0.04 12.34 -21.21
C MET A 602 1.33 12.23 -21.88
N ALA A 603 1.37 11.88 -23.17
CA ALA A 603 2.62 11.82 -23.93
C ALA A 603 3.30 13.20 -23.97
N ARG A 604 2.53 14.27 -24.25
CA ARG A 604 3.06 15.64 -24.25
C ARG A 604 3.57 16.06 -22.87
N MET A 605 2.82 15.76 -21.81
CA MET A 605 3.26 16.04 -20.43
C MET A 605 4.56 15.32 -20.08
N ASN A 606 4.68 14.04 -20.45
CA ASN A 606 5.88 13.24 -20.26
C ASN A 606 7.08 13.85 -21.01
N ASP A 607 6.90 14.27 -22.26
CA ASP A 607 7.96 14.89 -23.06
C ASP A 607 8.44 16.22 -22.45
N ILE A 608 7.52 17.08 -21.98
CA ILE A 608 7.85 18.34 -21.30
C ILE A 608 8.77 18.07 -20.10
N VAL A 609 8.36 17.16 -19.20
CA VAL A 609 9.13 16.93 -17.98
C VAL A 609 10.41 16.16 -18.23
N ARG A 610 10.46 15.28 -19.23
CA ARG A 610 11.71 14.67 -19.70
C ARG A 610 12.74 15.72 -20.12
N GLU A 611 12.30 16.72 -20.90
CA GLU A 611 13.16 17.83 -21.31
C GLU A 611 13.56 18.70 -20.12
N ASP A 612 12.62 19.11 -19.28
CA ASP A 612 12.89 20.00 -18.14
C ASP A 612 13.70 19.31 -17.03
N ALA A 613 13.69 17.97 -17.00
CA ALA A 613 14.42 17.10 -16.07
C ALA A 613 14.29 17.54 -14.60
N PRO A 614 13.07 17.74 -14.04
CA PRO A 614 12.91 18.05 -12.61
C PRO A 614 13.36 16.89 -11.72
N TRP A 615 13.39 15.67 -12.26
CA TRP A 615 13.91 14.46 -11.62
C TRP A 615 14.97 13.80 -12.51
N ALA A 616 15.97 13.18 -11.88
CA ALA A 616 16.65 12.04 -12.49
C ALA A 616 15.79 10.80 -12.18
N TRP A 617 15.11 10.30 -13.22
CA TRP A 617 13.92 9.44 -13.17
C TRP A 617 14.01 8.18 -12.31
N GLY A 618 15.22 7.71 -11.99
CA GLY A 618 15.40 6.60 -11.06
C GLY A 618 14.96 5.26 -11.64
N PHE A 619 14.12 4.54 -10.90
CA PHE A 619 13.68 3.19 -11.27
C PHE A 619 12.26 2.86 -10.80
N TRP A 620 11.66 1.89 -11.47
CA TRP A 620 10.42 1.22 -11.10
C TRP A 620 10.77 0.00 -10.26
N SER A 621 10.50 0.01 -8.95
CA SER A 621 10.90 -1.12 -8.10
C SER A 621 10.22 -2.42 -8.53
N TYR A 622 10.95 -3.53 -8.45
CA TYR A 622 10.31 -4.84 -8.55
C TYR A 622 9.46 -5.11 -7.30
N SER A 623 8.27 -5.63 -7.53
CA SER A 623 7.43 -6.26 -6.52
C SER A 623 7.52 -7.77 -6.66
N GLY A 624 7.92 -8.45 -5.59
CA GLY A 624 7.99 -9.89 -5.48
C GLY A 624 7.22 -10.38 -4.27
N LEU A 625 6.28 -11.29 -4.49
CA LEU A 625 5.68 -12.06 -3.40
C LEU A 625 6.44 -13.38 -3.24
N ALA A 626 6.33 -13.99 -2.05
CA ALA A 626 6.93 -15.28 -1.76
C ALA A 626 5.87 -16.23 -1.23
N PHE A 627 5.78 -17.40 -1.86
CA PHE A 627 4.81 -18.42 -1.53
C PHE A 627 5.49 -19.79 -1.41
N GLN A 628 4.95 -20.62 -0.52
CA GLN A 628 5.32 -22.02 -0.46
C GLN A 628 4.88 -22.77 -1.72
N ARG A 629 5.51 -23.93 -1.99
CA ARG A 629 5.18 -24.77 -3.15
C ARG A 629 3.70 -25.16 -3.24
N TRP A 630 3.05 -25.31 -2.08
CA TRP A 630 1.65 -25.74 -1.93
C TRP A 630 0.65 -24.60 -1.95
N VAL A 631 1.10 -23.35 -2.13
CA VAL A 631 0.23 -22.18 -2.27
C VAL A 631 0.08 -21.87 -3.75
N HIS A 632 -1.14 -21.70 -4.21
CA HIS A 632 -1.48 -21.44 -5.60
C HIS A 632 -2.20 -20.09 -5.77
N ASN A 633 -2.30 -19.63 -7.01
CA ASN A 633 -2.97 -18.40 -7.43
C ASN A 633 -2.32 -17.09 -6.94
N GLY A 634 -1.07 -17.17 -6.48
CA GLY A 634 -0.28 -16.00 -6.12
C GLY A 634 0.12 -15.17 -7.36
N LYS A 635 -0.33 -13.92 -7.42
CA LYS A 635 0.11 -12.94 -8.42
C LYS A 635 0.40 -11.58 -7.74
N PRO A 636 1.60 -11.00 -7.91
CA PRO A 636 1.93 -9.69 -7.38
C PRO A 636 1.03 -8.57 -7.93
N GLY A 637 0.66 -7.62 -7.08
CA GLY A 637 0.00 -6.39 -7.48
C GLY A 637 -0.37 -5.49 -6.30
N VAL A 638 0.02 -4.22 -6.34
CA VAL A 638 -0.13 -3.28 -5.21
C VAL A 638 -1.56 -2.77 -4.99
N VAL A 639 -2.36 -2.71 -6.05
CA VAL A 639 -3.76 -2.25 -5.93
C VAL A 639 -4.75 -3.40 -5.67
N VAL A 640 -4.33 -4.66 -5.87
CA VAL A 640 -5.12 -5.86 -5.49
C VAL A 640 -4.76 -6.23 -4.05
N ARG A 641 -5.59 -5.74 -3.12
CA ARG A 641 -5.38 -5.86 -1.67
C ARG A 641 -6.27 -6.93 -1.01
N ASP A 642 -7.26 -7.47 -1.72
CA ASP A 642 -8.15 -8.57 -1.31
C ASP A 642 -7.65 -9.94 -1.80
N ARG A 643 -6.36 -10.22 -1.65
CA ARG A 643 -5.74 -11.39 -2.30
C ARG A 643 -6.05 -12.71 -1.62
N ALA A 644 -6.32 -12.73 -0.31
CA ALA A 644 -6.39 -13.96 0.46
C ALA A 644 -7.54 -14.87 0.01
N ARG A 645 -8.67 -14.29 -0.41
CA ARG A 645 -9.80 -15.04 -0.99
C ARG A 645 -9.40 -15.90 -2.20
N TYR A 646 -8.40 -15.49 -2.96
CA TYR A 646 -7.95 -16.15 -4.19
C TYR A 646 -6.89 -17.22 -3.96
N LEU A 647 -6.18 -17.17 -2.84
CA LEU A 647 -5.10 -18.11 -2.53
C LEU A 647 -5.68 -19.47 -2.18
N ARG A 648 -5.19 -20.52 -2.86
CA ARG A 648 -5.50 -21.92 -2.53
C ARG A 648 -4.29 -22.57 -1.89
N VAL A 649 -4.52 -23.36 -0.85
CA VAL A 649 -3.49 -24.13 -0.14
C VAL A 649 -3.75 -25.62 -0.36
N ASP A 650 -2.78 -26.36 -0.89
CA ASP A 650 -2.80 -27.82 -0.85
C ASP A 650 -2.45 -28.29 0.56
N VAL A 651 -3.49 -28.64 1.33
CA VAL A 651 -3.37 -29.01 2.74
C VAL A 651 -2.60 -30.32 2.92
N GLN A 652 -2.74 -31.27 1.98
CA GLN A 652 -2.06 -32.57 2.08
C GLN A 652 -0.56 -32.42 1.81
N GLU A 653 -0.21 -31.67 0.76
CA GLU A 653 1.18 -31.37 0.44
C GLU A 653 1.84 -30.57 1.57
N ARG A 654 1.16 -29.54 2.09
CA ARG A 654 1.65 -28.73 3.22
C ARG A 654 1.97 -29.60 4.43
N ALA A 655 1.03 -30.44 4.87
CA ALA A 655 1.20 -31.27 6.06
C ALA A 655 2.36 -32.27 5.91
N ARG A 656 2.42 -32.95 4.76
CA ARG A 656 3.51 -33.89 4.45
C ARG A 656 4.86 -33.19 4.45
N THR A 657 4.98 -32.10 3.71
CA THR A 657 6.25 -31.40 3.47
C THR A 657 6.78 -30.76 4.75
N VAL A 658 5.92 -30.14 5.57
CA VAL A 658 6.32 -29.58 6.88
C VAL A 658 6.83 -30.68 7.82
N ALA A 659 6.20 -31.85 7.84
CA ALA A 659 6.65 -32.98 8.66
C ALA A 659 7.99 -33.56 8.17
N GLU A 660 8.23 -33.59 6.86
CA GLU A 660 9.49 -34.03 6.27
C GLU A 660 10.64 -33.06 6.58
N TRP A 661 10.40 -31.76 6.45
CA TRP A 661 11.42 -30.72 6.63
C TRP A 661 11.85 -30.51 8.08
N ASN A 662 10.96 -30.79 9.05
CA ASN A 662 11.18 -30.50 10.47
C ASN A 662 11.32 -31.77 11.31
N ARG A 663 11.88 -32.85 10.73
CA ARG A 663 12.15 -34.08 11.49
C ARG A 663 13.19 -33.82 12.59
N PRO A 664 12.85 -34.07 13.87
CA PRO A 664 13.76 -33.83 14.97
C PRO A 664 14.99 -34.75 14.91
N VAL A 665 16.17 -34.18 15.15
CA VAL A 665 17.44 -34.90 15.19
C VAL A 665 17.77 -35.27 16.63
N TRP A 666 17.51 -36.53 17.02
CA TRP A 666 17.61 -36.99 18.41
C TRP A 666 19.01 -37.47 18.85
N TRP A 667 19.87 -37.83 17.90
CA TRP A 667 21.16 -38.45 18.23
C TRP A 667 22.07 -37.59 19.15
N PRO A 668 22.10 -36.23 19.07
CA PRO A 668 22.92 -35.45 19.99
C PRO A 668 22.47 -35.59 21.44
N LEU A 669 21.16 -35.73 21.68
CA LEU A 669 20.62 -35.97 23.02
C LEU A 669 21.01 -37.35 23.55
N LEU A 670 21.07 -38.36 22.67
CA LEU A 670 21.57 -39.70 23.04
C LEU A 670 23.05 -39.66 23.41
N VAL A 671 23.87 -38.90 22.67
CA VAL A 671 25.29 -38.71 22.99
C VAL A 671 25.47 -37.97 24.31
N LEU A 672 24.70 -36.92 24.58
CA LEU A 672 24.74 -36.21 25.85
C LEU A 672 24.31 -37.10 27.02
N ALA A 673 23.24 -37.90 26.85
CA ALA A 673 22.79 -38.85 27.87
C ALA A 673 23.85 -39.94 28.14
N ALA A 674 24.46 -40.48 27.09
CA ALA A 674 25.55 -41.45 27.20
C ALA A 674 26.79 -40.85 27.88
N GLY A 675 27.15 -39.61 27.55
CA GLY A 675 28.24 -38.86 28.19
C GLY A 675 27.95 -38.61 29.67
N GLY A 676 26.74 -38.17 30.02
CA GLY A 676 26.30 -38.01 31.40
C GLY A 676 26.34 -39.32 32.19
N LEU A 677 25.90 -40.43 31.58
CA LEU A 677 25.99 -41.76 32.18
C LEU A 677 27.44 -42.18 32.41
N ALA A 678 28.33 -41.95 31.43
CA ALA A 678 29.75 -42.25 31.56
C ALA A 678 30.39 -41.46 32.70
N ILE A 679 30.11 -40.16 32.81
CA ILE A 679 30.55 -39.31 33.93
C ILE A 679 30.01 -39.86 35.25
N GLY A 680 28.72 -40.23 35.31
CA GLY A 680 28.11 -40.83 36.50
C GLY A 680 28.78 -42.14 36.92
N ILE A 681 29.09 -43.02 35.97
CA ILE A 681 29.80 -44.29 36.22
C ILE A 681 31.22 -44.02 36.74
N VAL A 682 31.98 -43.12 36.11
CA VAL A 682 33.34 -42.76 36.54
C VAL A 682 33.32 -42.16 37.94
N THR A 683 32.40 -41.23 38.21
CA THR A 683 32.25 -40.58 39.51
C THR A 683 31.88 -41.59 40.60
N ARG A 684 30.94 -42.52 40.32
CA ARG A 684 30.56 -43.58 41.26
C ARG A 684 31.70 -44.55 41.52
N ARG A 685 32.50 -44.91 40.51
CA ARG A 685 33.70 -45.75 40.67
C ARG A 685 34.75 -45.05 41.53
N ALA A 686 35.03 -43.78 41.28
CA ALA A 686 35.98 -42.99 42.08
C ALA A 686 35.52 -42.83 43.53
N TRP A 687 34.21 -42.62 43.75
CA TRP A 687 33.63 -42.53 45.09
C TRP A 687 33.74 -43.86 45.85
N ARG A 688 33.38 -45.00 45.24
CA ARG A 688 33.56 -46.33 45.84
C ARG A 688 35.02 -46.68 46.12
N ALA A 689 35.94 -46.30 45.23
CA ALA A 689 37.36 -46.49 45.44
C ALA A 689 37.85 -45.67 46.65
N ARG A 690 37.35 -44.44 46.84
CA ARG A 690 37.61 -43.65 48.05
C ARG A 690 37.04 -44.29 49.32
N GLU A 691 35.80 -44.79 49.29
CA GLU A 691 35.22 -45.45 50.47
C GLU A 691 35.98 -46.73 50.86
N THR A 692 36.39 -47.54 49.86
CA THR A 692 37.13 -48.78 50.09
C THR A 692 38.63 -48.57 50.39
N ALA A 693 39.16 -47.37 50.16
CA ALA A 693 40.56 -47.02 50.46
C ALA A 693 40.87 -46.88 51.97
N THR A 694 39.93 -47.20 52.86
CA THR A 694 40.13 -47.12 54.32
C THR A 694 39.79 -48.44 55.01
N ALA A 695 40.68 -49.42 54.89
CA ALA A 695 40.80 -50.56 55.80
C ALA A 695 42.21 -51.21 55.74
N LEU A 696 43.27 -50.40 55.67
CA LEU A 696 44.64 -50.83 56.00
C LEU A 696 45.34 -49.66 56.70
N GLY A 697 45.13 -49.56 58.02
CA GLY A 697 45.77 -48.56 58.84
C GLY A 697 45.10 -48.36 60.20
N GLY A 698 45.04 -49.41 61.02
CA GLY A 698 44.63 -49.28 62.42
C GLY A 698 44.71 -50.58 63.21
N GLY A 699 45.78 -50.74 64.00
CA GLY A 699 46.00 -51.83 64.96
C GLY A 699 47.46 -52.33 64.93
N ARG A 700 48.45 -51.63 65.50
CA ARG A 700 48.83 -51.67 66.92
C ARG A 700 47.77 -52.06 67.94
#